data_AF-A0A671WXH0-F1
#
_entry.id   AF-A0A671WXH0-F1
#
_cell.length_a   1.000
_cell.length_b   1.000
_cell.length_c   1.000
_cell.angle_alpha   90.00
_cell.angle_beta   90.00
_cell.angle_gamma   90.00
#
_symmetry.space_group_name_H-M   'P 1'
#
loop_
_entity.id
_entity.type
_entity.pdbx_description
1 polymer ?
#
loop_
_entity_poly.entity_id
_entity_poly.type
_entity_poly.pdbx_seq_one_letter_code
_entity_poly.pdbx_strand_id
1 'polypeptide(L)'
;MDTETKLEALSCSQEHEERSELDADTGCGSSEVLNEAGGALVAPVTNLDDVVESSPSVLEGTIETLLTFDEANDSHATTPNSNEQPSILVKNGSTEPSLAGDSGSAESPSSVQSASKNSPTNSTTTSGISNGPSTPSSDTVSSSPASSPQTSTVSAPSHSLSSPYDTDCSRKLISQIQRSLSQESLLDELESELLACQLPEGESGGERKGSPTVNGVPTDKEGCMMVFEKCVQYKYAQQEKAIQRLLEENKRHQELILGICSEKDNMRDELKKRAETEKLHMATIKKLEGRVEELLKELRESRDKLIHHDQGAKAALQQMQKETAFRLEQVNKKCDEARQEKEAMVMKYVRGEKEALDLRREKESLEKRLREATKEVDRQALRGNQLAQEKGRLQQLYDAKEGEVSRSTREVEKLKEEINSHLIKVKWAQNKLKSEADAHKETKDKLRETTSKLVQAKEETEQIRKNCQDMIRTYQESEELKSNALDAKLRETKGELEKHKQEQTDQLEVHRVKAKELEDLKRSYKEAMDELITLRTKLKCLEDERPRWEDELSKYREIINRQKAEIGRQREKMEEITVLQEQQERDKQEITSLREEVDGLTGQMADLQRDVQGSREREAELLGFTEKLSSKNAQLQYESNALQSQLDQISSSFTELQGNLEETSGQLDDKLKREEMLRQQEVQGLQEERAALQTEVAQLKTRVEELRDELVTQKRKQAANIKDLTKQLTQARKKLEQVENGGCDRDASSMGSRSSSSGSLNARHGGSSGVEERSPENQSGPSVVVVDSFPEVDKTVLVDRIVRLQKALARKQEKIEFMEDHIKQLVEEIRKKTKIIQSYVLREETGALSSEASDINKAHLSRRGGIMASLYTSHPADSGLTLDLSLEINRKLQAVLEDTLLKNITLKFFLKTLATRLSSLAVRKYFSWQICASCSLNKLTK
;
A
#
# COMPACT_ATOMS: atom_id res chain seq x y z
N MET A 1 66.21 52.33 -4.27
CA MET A 1 67.41 51.88 -4.98
C MET A 1 66.98 50.76 -5.90
N ASP A 2 66.84 51.13 -7.17
CA ASP A 2 67.19 50.39 -8.39
C ASP A 2 66.75 48.93 -8.54
N THR A 3 65.84 48.71 -9.51
CA THR A 3 65.75 47.47 -10.29
C THR A 3 65.32 47.80 -11.73
N GLU A 4 66.20 47.60 -12.71
CA GLU A 4 65.86 47.65 -14.14
C GLU A 4 66.72 46.63 -14.90
N THR A 5 66.11 45.57 -15.46
CA THR A 5 66.74 44.72 -16.50
C THR A 5 65.71 43.88 -17.28
N LYS A 6 65.48 44.29 -18.54
CA LYS A 6 65.67 43.51 -19.79
C LYS A 6 64.82 42.24 -20.12
N LEU A 7 64.65 42.05 -21.45
CA LEU A 7 64.34 40.80 -22.21
C LEU A 7 62.90 40.23 -22.14
N GLU A 8 62.31 39.59 -23.18
CA GLU A 8 62.56 39.48 -24.65
C GLU A 8 61.37 38.77 -25.35
N ALA A 9 61.30 38.77 -26.70
CA ALA A 9 60.61 37.77 -27.57
C ALA A 9 59.05 37.63 -27.53
N LEU A 10 58.36 36.94 -28.46
CA LEU A 10 58.40 36.89 -29.95
C LEU A 10 57.22 36.02 -30.47
N SER A 11 56.70 36.29 -31.69
CA SER A 11 55.82 35.39 -32.50
C SER A 11 54.42 35.04 -31.91
N CYS A 12 53.37 34.68 -32.66
CA CYS A 12 53.29 34.04 -34.00
C CYS A 12 51.99 34.42 -34.76
N SER A 13 51.85 33.97 -36.01
CA SER A 13 50.69 34.20 -36.88
C SER A 13 50.31 32.92 -37.64
N GLN A 14 49.01 32.64 -37.77
CA GLN A 14 48.38 31.80 -38.82
C GLN A 14 46.86 32.08 -38.78
N GLU A 15 46.25 32.71 -39.79
CA GLU A 15 45.80 32.15 -41.07
C GLU A 15 44.82 30.98 -40.95
N HIS A 16 43.55 31.24 -41.25
CA HIS A 16 42.94 30.61 -42.42
C HIS A 16 41.78 31.46 -42.96
N GLU A 17 41.78 31.73 -44.25
CA GLU A 17 40.57 32.13 -44.98
C GLU A 17 39.82 30.88 -45.46
N GLU A 18 38.50 31.00 -45.66
CA GLU A 18 37.78 30.21 -46.65
C GLU A 18 36.70 31.09 -47.31
N ARG A 19 36.59 31.06 -48.65
CA ARG A 19 35.89 32.07 -49.46
C ARG A 19 35.23 31.46 -50.70
N SER A 20 33.90 31.42 -50.74
CA SER A 20 33.05 31.24 -51.94
C SER A 20 31.65 31.79 -51.58
N GLU A 21 30.94 32.66 -52.33
CA GLU A 21 30.55 32.65 -53.76
C GLU A 21 29.60 31.49 -54.11
N LEU A 22 28.44 31.68 -54.78
CA LEU A 22 27.71 32.89 -55.22
C LEU A 22 26.39 33.03 -54.40
N ASP A 23 25.30 33.78 -54.67
CA ASP A 23 24.71 34.61 -55.76
C ASP A 23 23.99 35.83 -55.07
N ALA A 24 23.57 36.97 -55.65
CA ALA A 24 22.95 37.36 -56.94
C ALA A 24 21.45 36.99 -57.09
N ASP A 25 20.53 37.79 -57.64
CA ASP A 25 20.37 39.26 -57.85
C ASP A 25 18.88 39.48 -58.27
N THR A 26 18.47 40.71 -58.62
CA THR A 26 17.16 41.08 -59.24
C THR A 26 15.99 41.29 -58.26
N GLY A 27 15.14 42.32 -58.37
CA GLY A 27 15.26 43.54 -59.19
C GLY A 27 13.99 43.98 -59.93
N CYS A 28 13.13 44.76 -59.26
CA CYS A 28 12.09 45.65 -59.86
C CYS A 28 10.89 44.99 -60.59
N GLY A 29 9.90 45.84 -60.95
CA GLY A 29 8.60 45.49 -61.56
C GLY A 29 7.47 45.44 -60.51
N SER A 30 6.50 46.36 -60.40
CA SER A 30 5.56 46.96 -61.39
C SER A 30 4.48 45.99 -61.88
N SER A 31 3.22 46.37 -62.06
CA SER A 31 2.43 47.58 -61.70
C SER A 31 0.94 47.27 -61.96
N GLU A 32 0.01 48.02 -61.35
CA GLU A 32 -1.23 48.59 -61.98
C GLU A 32 -2.09 49.30 -60.89
N VAL A 33 -2.22 50.63 -60.94
CA VAL A 33 -3.24 51.46 -61.66
C VAL A 33 -4.52 51.63 -60.80
N LEU A 34 -4.74 52.78 -60.14
CA LEU A 34 -5.00 54.16 -60.60
C LEU A 34 -6.43 54.40 -61.12
N ASN A 35 -7.16 55.31 -60.45
CA ASN A 35 -7.81 56.53 -60.99
C ASN A 35 -8.83 57.11 -59.99
N GLU A 36 -9.31 58.35 -60.11
CA GLU A 36 -8.60 59.65 -60.18
C GLU A 36 -9.60 60.78 -59.81
N ALA A 37 -9.10 61.99 -59.48
CA ALA A 37 -9.85 63.24 -59.21
C ALA A 37 -10.86 63.24 -58.02
N GLY A 38 -11.20 64.37 -57.39
CA GLY A 38 -10.63 65.73 -57.47
C GLY A 38 -11.62 66.81 -57.00
N GLY A 39 -11.15 67.93 -56.41
CA GLY A 39 -11.95 69.17 -56.29
C GLY A 39 -12.22 69.75 -54.88
N ALA A 40 -11.42 70.75 -54.50
CA ALA A 40 -11.82 72.12 -54.12
C ALA A 40 -12.93 72.46 -53.04
N LEU A 41 -12.50 73.30 -52.08
CA LEU A 41 -13.17 74.47 -51.46
C LEU A 41 -14.34 74.35 -50.43
N VAL A 42 -14.06 74.90 -49.23
CA VAL A 42 -14.87 75.87 -48.44
C VAL A 42 -16.11 75.40 -47.64
N ALA A 43 -16.26 75.95 -46.42
CA ALA A 43 -17.37 75.75 -45.47
C ALA A 43 -18.52 76.78 -45.66
N PRO A 44 -19.72 76.62 -45.05
CA PRO A 44 -19.98 77.38 -43.80
C PRO A 44 -21.07 76.87 -42.81
N VAL A 45 -20.81 77.07 -41.50
CA VAL A 45 -21.69 77.75 -40.47
C VAL A 45 -23.09 77.18 -40.09
N THR A 46 -23.59 77.65 -38.93
CA THR A 46 -24.91 77.43 -38.26
C THR A 46 -25.07 76.10 -37.50
N ASN A 47 -25.81 75.97 -36.39
CA ASN A 47 -26.30 76.75 -35.23
C ASN A 47 -27.25 75.73 -34.51
N LEU A 48 -27.15 75.44 -33.21
CA LEU A 48 -27.69 76.16 -32.04
C LEU A 48 -29.20 75.97 -31.77
N ASP A 49 -29.57 76.15 -30.49
CA ASP A 49 -30.91 76.25 -29.87
C ASP A 49 -31.75 74.95 -29.66
N ASP A 50 -32.50 74.77 -28.55
CA ASP A 50 -32.41 75.32 -27.17
C ASP A 50 -33.34 74.52 -26.19
N VAL A 51 -33.57 75.02 -24.96
CA VAL A 51 -34.64 74.78 -23.97
C VAL A 51 -34.32 73.70 -22.89
N VAL A 52 -34.05 73.98 -21.59
CA VAL A 52 -34.72 74.79 -20.51
C VAL A 52 -35.90 74.01 -19.87
N GLU A 53 -36.14 73.89 -18.55
CA GLU A 53 -35.52 74.36 -17.28
C GLU A 53 -35.76 73.30 -16.17
N SER A 54 -35.09 73.27 -15.01
CA SER A 54 -35.50 74.00 -13.79
C SER A 54 -34.52 73.70 -12.62
N SER A 55 -34.40 74.63 -11.66
CA SER A 55 -33.77 74.41 -10.32
C SER A 55 -34.78 74.74 -9.21
N PRO A 56 -34.46 74.59 -7.89
CA PRO A 56 -33.89 75.75 -7.17
C PRO A 56 -33.03 75.51 -5.90
N SER A 57 -32.06 76.41 -5.63
CA SER A 57 -31.76 77.05 -4.31
C SER A 57 -31.20 76.18 -3.14
N VAL A 58 -30.58 76.62 -2.02
CA VAL A 58 -30.07 77.88 -1.36
C VAL A 58 -29.39 77.42 -0.03
N LEU A 59 -28.45 78.02 0.75
CA LEU A 59 -27.32 79.00 0.79
C LEU A 59 -26.70 78.83 2.22
N GLU A 60 -25.55 79.33 2.71
CA GLU A 60 -24.28 79.93 2.23
C GLU A 60 -23.30 80.01 3.44
N GLY A 61 -21.97 80.19 3.23
CA GLY A 61 -21.00 80.58 4.28
C GLY A 61 -19.72 79.71 4.27
N THR A 62 -18.51 80.15 3.89
CA THR A 62 -17.74 81.40 4.14
C THR A 62 -17.10 81.46 5.53
N ILE A 63 -15.79 81.25 5.59
CA ILE A 63 -14.77 82.05 6.33
C ILE A 63 -13.36 81.58 5.94
N GLU A 64 -12.36 82.45 6.13
CA GLU A 64 -11.10 82.48 5.38
C GLU A 64 -9.90 82.73 6.31
N THR A 65 -8.71 82.20 5.96
CA THR A 65 -7.41 82.46 6.64
C THR A 65 -7.31 82.03 8.14
N LEU A 66 -6.18 82.09 8.87
CA LEU A 66 -4.86 82.72 8.63
C LEU A 66 -3.68 81.85 9.17
N LEU A 67 -2.46 82.38 9.06
CA LEU A 67 -1.13 81.89 9.48
C LEU A 67 -1.03 81.61 11.02
N THR A 68 0.03 81.02 11.62
CA THR A 68 1.47 80.97 11.26
C THR A 68 2.20 79.78 11.95
N PHE A 69 3.44 79.49 11.55
CA PHE A 69 4.43 78.74 12.35
C PHE A 69 4.93 79.58 13.54
N ASP A 70 5.45 78.95 14.61
CA ASP A 70 6.90 79.02 14.91
C ASP A 70 7.39 77.87 15.83
N GLU A 71 8.69 77.82 16.09
CA GLU A 71 9.48 76.67 16.60
C GLU A 71 9.99 76.85 18.07
N ALA A 72 10.78 75.87 18.56
CA ALA A 72 11.67 75.91 19.74
C ALA A 72 11.06 75.86 21.18
N ASN A 73 11.79 75.45 22.23
CA ASN A 73 12.80 74.38 22.37
C ASN A 73 13.04 74.03 23.88
N ASP A 74 13.58 72.83 24.15
CA ASP A 74 14.42 72.38 25.30
C ASP A 74 13.98 72.40 26.80
N SER A 75 14.28 71.25 27.45
CA SER A 75 14.93 71.06 28.78
C SER A 75 14.16 70.80 30.12
N HIS A 76 14.51 69.64 30.71
CA HIS A 76 14.74 69.28 32.13
C HIS A 76 13.72 69.51 33.29
N ALA A 77 13.01 68.42 33.62
CA ALA A 77 12.79 67.79 34.95
C ALA A 77 13.04 68.55 36.28
N THR A 78 12.05 68.50 37.20
CA THR A 78 12.06 67.73 38.50
C THR A 78 10.74 67.94 39.29
N THR A 79 10.33 66.97 40.11
CA THR A 79 9.11 66.98 40.95
C THR A 79 9.22 67.83 42.24
N PRO A 80 8.08 68.18 42.87
CA PRO A 80 7.90 67.70 44.25
C PRO A 80 6.51 67.10 44.58
N ASN A 81 6.48 66.44 45.74
CA ASN A 81 5.51 65.44 46.23
C ASN A 81 4.48 65.98 47.26
N SER A 82 3.30 65.35 47.38
CA SER A 82 2.44 65.14 48.60
C SER A 82 1.10 64.48 48.16
N ASN A 83 0.63 63.29 48.59
CA ASN A 83 0.27 62.71 49.92
C ASN A 83 -0.92 63.41 50.62
N GLU A 84 -1.86 62.74 51.33
CA GLU A 84 -1.96 61.35 51.87
C GLU A 84 -3.27 60.63 51.41
N GLN A 85 -3.53 59.30 51.46
CA GLN A 85 -3.23 58.17 52.39
C GLN A 85 -4.03 58.16 53.72
N PRO A 86 -4.15 57.02 54.46
CA PRO A 86 -3.55 55.67 54.33
C PRO A 86 -4.64 54.55 54.13
N SER A 87 -4.47 53.21 54.14
CA SER A 87 -3.41 52.19 54.39
C SER A 87 -3.93 50.81 53.80
N ILE A 88 -3.32 49.61 53.87
CA ILE A 88 -2.03 49.09 54.42
C ILE A 88 -1.39 48.05 53.44
N LEU A 89 -0.05 48.01 53.48
CA LEU A 89 0.93 46.91 53.26
C LEU A 89 0.51 45.50 53.81
N VAL A 90 0.94 44.32 53.30
CA VAL A 90 2.16 43.80 52.61
C VAL A 90 3.42 43.65 53.49
N LYS A 91 4.12 42.47 53.48
CA LYS A 91 5.58 42.28 53.20
C LYS A 91 6.23 40.92 53.67
N ASN A 92 6.96 40.27 52.75
CA ASN A 92 8.06 39.25 52.91
C ASN A 92 7.79 37.92 53.71
N GLY A 93 8.64 36.88 53.65
CA GLY A 93 9.74 36.55 52.72
C GLY A 93 10.97 35.81 53.33
N SER A 94 11.22 34.57 52.88
CA SER A 94 12.45 33.72 53.02
C SER A 94 12.91 33.18 54.39
N THR A 95 13.26 31.88 54.47
CA THR A 95 14.58 31.29 54.92
C THR A 95 14.48 29.80 55.35
N GLU A 96 15.60 29.07 55.25
CA GLU A 96 16.01 27.73 55.78
C GLU A 96 15.75 27.48 57.31
N PRO A 97 15.98 26.27 57.92
CA PRO A 97 17.02 25.25 57.61
C PRO A 97 16.65 23.75 57.82
N SER A 98 17.68 22.91 57.99
CA SER A 98 17.71 21.43 58.00
C SER A 98 18.08 20.81 59.38
N LEU A 99 18.41 19.48 59.39
CA LEU A 99 18.77 18.60 60.53
C LEU A 99 17.57 18.10 61.37
N ALA A 100 17.52 16.86 61.88
CA ALA A 100 18.36 15.64 61.81
C ALA A 100 17.42 14.39 61.84
N GLY A 101 17.81 13.12 61.64
CA GLY A 101 19.10 12.47 61.33
C GLY A 101 18.94 10.93 61.31
N ASP A 102 20.02 10.21 60.98
CA ASP A 102 20.45 8.87 61.48
C ASP A 102 19.36 7.80 61.83
N SER A 103 19.32 6.57 61.28
CA SER A 103 20.41 5.59 61.12
C SER A 103 19.92 4.27 60.43
N GLY A 104 20.84 3.44 59.91
CA GLY A 104 20.60 2.02 59.48
C GLY A 104 19.88 1.83 58.12
N SER A 105 20.24 0.94 57.18
CA SER A 105 20.86 -0.41 57.19
C SER A 105 20.01 -1.52 57.85
N ALA A 106 19.78 -2.70 57.25
CA ALA A 106 20.10 -3.19 55.90
C ALA A 106 19.26 -4.44 55.52
N GLU A 107 19.27 -4.79 54.22
CA GLU A 107 19.10 -6.11 53.55
C GLU A 107 18.05 -7.19 53.98
N SER A 108 17.62 -7.91 52.93
CA SER A 108 16.94 -9.23 52.86
C SER A 108 17.56 -10.32 53.77
N PRO A 109 16.90 -11.48 54.11
CA PRO A 109 16.18 -12.34 53.15
C PRO A 109 14.99 -13.19 53.70
N SER A 110 14.81 -14.39 53.14
CA SER A 110 13.58 -15.20 52.97
C SER A 110 13.20 -16.21 54.07
N SER A 111 11.97 -16.76 53.92
CA SER A 111 11.48 -18.07 54.41
C SER A 111 10.90 -18.12 55.85
N VAL A 112 9.90 -18.94 56.23
CA VAL A 112 9.21 -20.09 55.56
C VAL A 112 7.70 -20.21 55.96
N GLN A 113 6.89 -20.84 55.09
CA GLN A 113 5.78 -21.81 55.37
C GLN A 113 4.32 -21.42 55.77
N SER A 114 3.39 -22.25 55.23
CA SER A 114 2.09 -22.70 55.80
C SER A 114 0.75 -21.97 55.51
N ALA A 115 0.21 -22.25 54.30
CA ALA A 115 -1.19 -22.58 53.94
C ALA A 115 -2.42 -22.11 54.76
N SER A 116 -3.45 -21.56 54.08
CA SER A 116 -4.68 -22.33 53.68
C SER A 116 -5.85 -21.47 53.13
N LYS A 117 -6.38 -21.88 51.95
CA LYS A 117 -7.72 -21.65 51.36
C LYS A 117 -8.24 -20.22 51.07
N ASN A 118 -8.74 -20.06 49.83
CA ASN A 118 -9.41 -18.86 49.30
C ASN A 118 -10.93 -19.08 49.13
N SER A 119 -11.74 -18.03 49.35
CA SER A 119 -12.91 -17.70 48.51
C SER A 119 -13.61 -16.39 48.96
N PRO A 120 -13.79 -15.39 48.08
CA PRO A 120 -14.76 -14.30 48.26
C PRO A 120 -15.97 -14.43 47.33
N THR A 121 -17.12 -13.85 47.71
CA THR A 121 -18.37 -13.84 46.93
C THR A 121 -18.74 -12.42 46.47
N ASN A 122 -19.47 -12.31 45.34
CA ASN A 122 -19.85 -11.03 44.71
C ASN A 122 -20.92 -10.23 45.46
N SER A 123 -21.04 -8.92 45.15
CA SER A 123 -22.26 -8.15 44.73
C SER A 123 -21.95 -6.62 44.82
N THR A 124 -22.63 -5.63 44.22
CA THR A 124 -23.95 -5.52 43.53
C THR A 124 -24.04 -4.26 42.61
N THR A 125 -25.18 -4.05 41.91
CA THR A 125 -25.78 -2.75 41.42
C THR A 125 -25.06 -1.99 40.27
N THR A 126 -25.70 -1.26 39.30
CA THR A 126 -27.11 -0.96 38.86
C THR A 126 -27.07 -0.15 37.52
N SER A 127 -28.10 0.08 36.69
CA SER A 127 -29.32 -0.68 36.27
C SER A 127 -30.22 0.16 35.32
N GLY A 128 -30.81 -0.42 34.25
CA GLY A 128 -31.98 0.12 33.51
C GLY A 128 -31.72 0.77 32.13
N ILE A 129 -32.70 0.89 31.20
CA ILE A 129 -34.13 0.49 31.21
C ILE A 129 -34.60 0.02 29.80
N SER A 130 -35.57 -0.91 29.78
CA SER A 130 -36.38 -1.42 28.63
C SER A 130 -35.70 -2.48 27.74
N ASN A 131 -36.39 -3.26 26.88
CA ASN A 131 -37.82 -3.25 26.50
C ASN A 131 -38.37 -4.68 26.19
N GLY A 132 -39.65 -4.81 25.79
CA GLY A 132 -40.28 -6.06 25.30
C GLY A 132 -41.49 -5.80 24.37
N PRO A 133 -42.37 -6.79 24.07
CA PRO A 133 -42.44 -8.18 24.54
C PRO A 133 -42.36 -9.24 23.39
N SER A 134 -42.32 -10.57 23.61
CA SER A 134 -43.52 -11.39 23.84
C SER A 134 -43.23 -12.87 24.17
N THR A 135 -44.00 -13.40 25.14
CA THR A 135 -44.34 -14.82 25.41
C THR A 135 -43.23 -15.84 25.79
N PRO A 136 -43.54 -16.87 26.61
CA PRO A 136 -42.50 -17.68 27.27
C PRO A 136 -42.39 -19.14 26.78
N SER A 137 -41.24 -19.76 27.02
CA SER A 137 -41.04 -21.21 27.00
C SER A 137 -39.85 -21.56 27.91
N SER A 138 -40.07 -22.35 28.96
CA SER A 138 -39.05 -22.64 29.99
C SER A 138 -38.64 -24.11 29.98
N ASP A 139 -37.62 -24.40 29.18
CA ASP A 139 -36.67 -25.49 29.39
C ASP A 139 -35.50 -24.95 30.25
N THR A 140 -34.78 -25.67 31.11
CA THR A 140 -34.73 -27.11 31.47
C THR A 140 -34.21 -27.28 32.91
N VAL A 141 -34.64 -28.32 33.64
CA VAL A 141 -33.79 -29.04 34.63
C VAL A 141 -34.14 -30.54 34.52
N SER A 142 -33.37 -31.31 33.73
CA SER A 142 -32.29 -32.19 34.21
C SER A 142 -32.69 -33.14 35.35
N SER A 143 -32.81 -34.42 35.04
CA SER A 143 -33.21 -35.48 35.96
C SER A 143 -32.06 -36.03 36.82
N SER A 144 -32.39 -36.47 38.04
CA SER A 144 -31.59 -37.42 38.82
C SER A 144 -32.32 -38.78 38.86
N PRO A 145 -31.62 -39.92 38.80
CA PRO A 145 -32.26 -41.25 38.71
C PRO A 145 -32.40 -41.93 40.08
N ALA A 146 -33.62 -42.37 40.43
CA ALA A 146 -33.91 -43.59 41.21
C ALA A 146 -35.42 -43.72 41.51
N SER A 147 -36.00 -44.90 41.22
CA SER A 147 -37.01 -45.57 42.07
C SER A 147 -37.49 -46.87 41.41
N SER A 148 -37.34 -47.99 42.11
CA SER A 148 -38.15 -49.19 41.85
C SER A 148 -39.55 -48.98 42.42
N PRO A 149 -40.62 -49.58 41.84
CA PRO A 149 -41.96 -49.49 42.41
C PRO A 149 -42.03 -50.21 43.77
N GLN A 150 -42.53 -49.51 44.80
CA GLN A 150 -43.08 -50.19 45.97
C GLN A 150 -44.53 -50.60 45.67
N THR A 151 -44.89 -51.83 45.98
CA THR A 151 -46.31 -52.26 46.03
C THR A 151 -46.61 -53.03 47.31
N SER A 152 -47.31 -52.34 48.22
CA SER A 152 -48.40 -52.91 49.01
C SER A 152 -48.12 -54.17 49.83
N THR A 153 -47.44 -54.01 50.97
CA THR A 153 -47.58 -54.97 52.09
C THR A 153 -49.01 -54.92 52.63
N VAL A 154 -49.83 -55.92 52.33
CA VAL A 154 -51.10 -56.18 53.03
C VAL A 154 -50.89 -57.30 54.03
N SER A 155 -51.11 -57.02 55.30
CA SER A 155 -50.91 -57.97 56.41
C SER A 155 -51.89 -59.13 56.30
N ALA A 156 -51.37 -60.37 56.29
CA ALA A 156 -52.21 -61.56 56.32
C ALA A 156 -52.89 -61.72 57.70
N PRO A 157 -54.21 -62.00 57.76
CA PRO A 157 -54.83 -62.48 58.99
C PRO A 157 -54.35 -63.89 59.31
N SER A 158 -53.93 -64.12 60.56
CA SER A 158 -53.37 -65.39 61.04
C SER A 158 -54.46 -66.45 61.24
N HIS A 159 -55.05 -66.93 60.15
CA HIS A 159 -55.89 -68.11 60.17
C HIS A 159 -55.05 -69.36 60.42
N SER A 160 -55.50 -70.18 61.37
CA SER A 160 -54.94 -71.50 61.67
C SER A 160 -54.82 -72.36 60.42
N LEU A 161 -53.71 -73.10 60.29
CA LEU A 161 -53.49 -74.08 59.23
C LEU A 161 -54.37 -75.33 59.42
N SER A 162 -55.69 -75.17 59.26
CA SER A 162 -56.58 -76.29 58.95
C SER A 162 -56.20 -76.83 57.57
N SER A 163 -55.82 -78.10 57.50
CA SER A 163 -55.50 -78.77 56.24
C SER A 163 -56.66 -78.64 55.24
N PRO A 164 -56.41 -78.52 53.92
CA PRO A 164 -57.47 -78.51 52.90
C PRO A 164 -58.36 -79.76 52.88
N TYR A 165 -58.00 -80.80 53.64
CA TYR A 165 -58.74 -82.05 53.83
C TYR A 165 -59.59 -82.08 55.11
N ASP A 166 -59.55 -81.03 55.96
CA ASP A 166 -60.28 -80.98 57.23
C ASP A 166 -61.60 -80.20 57.09
N THR A 167 -62.63 -80.88 56.56
CA THR A 167 -63.99 -80.36 56.43
C THR A 167 -64.80 -80.58 57.73
N ASP A 168 -65.95 -79.92 57.87
CA ASP A 168 -66.87 -80.21 58.98
C ASP A 168 -67.46 -81.63 58.92
N CYS A 169 -67.43 -82.28 57.76
CA CYS A 169 -67.83 -83.68 57.62
C CYS A 169 -66.76 -84.61 58.22
N SER A 170 -65.48 -84.42 57.91
CA SER A 170 -64.39 -85.19 58.53
C SER A 170 -64.32 -84.95 60.05
N ARG A 171 -64.52 -83.72 60.53
CA ARG A 171 -64.63 -83.43 61.97
C ARG A 171 -65.82 -84.15 62.64
N LYS A 172 -66.99 -84.19 61.99
CA LYS A 172 -68.16 -84.95 62.46
C LYS A 172 -67.90 -86.45 62.48
N LEU A 173 -67.29 -87.01 61.44
CA LEU A 173 -66.96 -88.43 61.35
C LEU A 173 -66.02 -88.86 62.50
N ILE A 174 -64.94 -88.12 62.74
CA ILE A 174 -64.03 -88.38 63.86
C ILE A 174 -64.78 -88.27 65.21
N SER A 175 -65.62 -87.25 65.37
CA SER A 175 -66.45 -87.03 66.58
C SER A 175 -67.53 -88.10 66.83
N GLN A 176 -67.83 -88.91 65.80
CA GLN A 176 -68.80 -90.01 65.86
C GLN A 176 -68.11 -91.36 66.12
N ILE A 177 -66.93 -91.59 65.52
CA ILE A 177 -66.06 -92.74 65.84
C ILE A 177 -65.57 -92.67 67.30
N GLN A 178 -65.28 -91.48 67.81
CA GLN A 178 -64.89 -91.31 69.23
C GLN A 178 -66.04 -91.57 70.21
N ARG A 179 -67.31 -91.48 69.77
CA ARG A 179 -68.48 -91.77 70.63
C ARG A 179 -68.81 -93.25 70.72
N SER A 180 -68.37 -94.09 69.79
CA SER A 180 -68.66 -95.53 69.78
C SER A 180 -67.64 -96.39 70.54
N LEU A 181 -66.74 -95.78 71.34
CA LEU A 181 -65.60 -96.46 71.99
C LEU A 181 -65.50 -96.27 73.53
N SER A 182 -66.53 -95.73 74.19
CA SER A 182 -66.55 -95.59 75.67
C SER A 182 -66.94 -96.90 76.38
N GLN A 183 -66.06 -97.42 77.24
CA GLN A 183 -66.12 -98.81 77.72
C GLN A 183 -67.16 -99.12 78.82
N GLU A 184 -67.86 -98.13 79.39
CA GLU A 184 -68.79 -98.33 80.51
C GLU A 184 -69.98 -99.25 80.17
N SER A 185 -70.53 -99.14 78.95
CA SER A 185 -71.72 -99.89 78.51
C SER A 185 -71.55 -101.42 78.47
N LEU A 186 -70.32 -101.94 78.63
CA LEU A 186 -70.05 -103.39 78.61
C LEU A 186 -70.12 -104.05 80.00
N LEU A 187 -70.14 -103.24 81.08
CA LEU A 187 -70.15 -103.75 82.46
C LEU A 187 -71.59 -103.99 82.95
N ASP A 188 -72.51 -103.08 82.63
CA ASP A 188 -73.95 -103.22 82.95
C ASP A 188 -74.57 -104.48 82.32
N GLU A 189 -74.14 -104.85 81.10
CA GLU A 189 -74.61 -106.05 80.38
C GLU A 189 -74.03 -107.36 80.97
N LEU A 190 -72.98 -107.30 81.80
CA LEU A 190 -72.43 -108.45 82.54
C LEU A 190 -73.04 -108.60 83.94
N GLU A 191 -73.23 -107.50 84.68
CA GLU A 191 -73.83 -107.55 86.02
C GLU A 191 -75.28 -108.05 85.97
N SER A 192 -76.00 -107.74 84.89
CA SER A 192 -77.39 -108.16 84.68
C SER A 192 -77.57 -109.63 84.24
N GLU A 193 -76.56 -110.30 83.68
CA GLU A 193 -76.63 -111.76 83.45
C GLU A 193 -76.33 -112.59 84.71
N LEU A 194 -75.52 -112.05 85.64
CA LEU A 194 -75.03 -112.80 86.81
C LEU A 194 -76.10 -112.97 87.92
N LEU A 195 -77.10 -112.07 87.97
CA LEU A 195 -78.18 -112.09 88.96
C LEU A 195 -79.33 -113.09 88.64
N ALA A 196 -79.29 -113.77 87.49
CA ALA A 196 -80.45 -114.53 86.98
C ALA A 196 -80.59 -115.98 87.50
N CYS A 197 -79.83 -116.42 88.51
CA CYS A 197 -79.72 -117.85 88.89
C CYS A 197 -79.59 -118.13 90.41
N GLN A 198 -80.69 -118.15 91.18
CA GLN A 198 -80.72 -118.68 92.58
C GLN A 198 -82.14 -118.92 93.16
N LEU A 199 -82.26 -119.85 94.14
CA LEU A 199 -83.34 -120.15 95.14
C LEU A 199 -83.40 -121.67 95.45
N PRO A 200 -83.84 -122.20 96.64
CA PRO A 200 -83.84 -121.72 98.04
C PRO A 200 -83.19 -122.74 99.06
N GLU A 201 -83.47 -122.70 100.39
CA GLU A 201 -82.63 -123.27 101.49
C GLU A 201 -83.25 -124.37 102.43
N GLY A 202 -82.40 -125.13 103.18
CA GLY A 202 -82.70 -126.00 104.38
C GLY A 202 -82.28 -127.50 104.29
N GLU A 203 -82.18 -128.35 105.35
CA GLU A 203 -82.01 -128.20 106.83
C GLU A 203 -81.69 -129.59 107.52
N SER A 204 -81.05 -129.58 108.71
CA SER A 204 -81.01 -130.59 109.83
C SER A 204 -80.27 -131.94 109.76
N GLY A 205 -79.96 -132.53 110.94
CA GLY A 205 -79.19 -133.80 111.17
C GLY A 205 -79.83 -134.76 112.21
N GLY A 206 -79.20 -135.83 112.75
CA GLY A 206 -77.85 -136.42 112.60
C GLY A 206 -77.66 -137.74 113.42
N GLU A 207 -76.39 -138.20 113.59
CA GLU A 207 -75.87 -139.40 114.33
C GLU A 207 -75.81 -140.82 113.66
N ARG A 208 -74.61 -141.45 113.84
CA ARG A 208 -74.23 -142.90 113.91
C ARG A 208 -74.27 -143.89 112.71
N LYS A 209 -73.10 -143.95 112.03
CA LYS A 209 -72.30 -145.15 111.65
C LYS A 209 -72.93 -146.30 110.81
N GLY A 210 -72.47 -146.45 109.56
CA GLY A 210 -72.46 -147.72 108.80
C GLY A 210 -72.48 -147.55 107.27
N SER A 211 -71.89 -148.47 106.51
CA SER A 211 -71.86 -148.50 105.02
C SER A 211 -71.75 -149.96 104.51
N PRO A 212 -71.97 -150.30 103.21
CA PRO A 212 -72.45 -149.52 102.04
C PRO A 212 -73.51 -150.24 101.11
N THR A 213 -73.89 -149.59 99.99
CA THR A 213 -74.45 -150.11 98.69
C THR A 213 -75.92 -150.58 98.51
N VAL A 214 -76.42 -150.42 97.25
CA VAL A 214 -77.58 -151.06 96.52
C VAL A 214 -78.95 -150.32 96.41
N ASN A 215 -79.47 -150.21 95.17
CA ASN A 215 -80.87 -149.99 94.64
C ASN A 215 -81.78 -148.81 95.10
N GLY A 216 -82.71 -148.39 94.21
CA GLY A 216 -83.99 -147.72 94.57
C GLY A 216 -84.53 -146.68 93.56
N VAL A 217 -85.85 -146.58 93.34
CA VAL A 217 -86.51 -145.61 92.41
C VAL A 217 -87.93 -145.24 92.86
N PRO A 218 -88.30 -143.94 92.92
CA PRO A 218 -89.70 -143.52 93.05
C PRO A 218 -90.16 -142.32 92.15
N THR A 219 -91.48 -142.08 92.21
CA THR A 219 -92.34 -140.92 91.90
C THR A 219 -91.83 -139.52 92.33
N ASP A 220 -92.22 -138.38 91.73
CA ASP A 220 -92.95 -138.11 90.46
C ASP A 220 -92.63 -136.67 89.95
N LYS A 221 -93.03 -136.28 88.72
CA LYS A 221 -92.54 -135.04 88.06
C LYS A 221 -93.58 -134.27 87.23
N GLU A 222 -93.66 -132.95 87.42
CA GLU A 222 -94.38 -132.04 86.51
C GLU A 222 -93.67 -130.67 86.33
N GLY A 223 -93.29 -129.99 87.42
CA GLY A 223 -92.94 -128.56 87.40
C GLY A 223 -91.64 -128.11 86.70
N CYS A 224 -90.77 -129.03 86.28
CA CYS A 224 -89.42 -128.68 85.80
C CYS A 224 -89.40 -128.18 84.34
N MET A 225 -90.34 -128.60 83.50
CA MET A 225 -90.26 -128.41 82.05
C MET A 225 -90.52 -126.96 81.58
N MET A 226 -91.42 -126.23 82.25
CA MET A 226 -91.88 -124.90 81.80
C MET A 226 -90.84 -123.78 81.94
N VAL A 227 -89.80 -123.98 82.76
CA VAL A 227 -88.75 -122.98 83.01
C VAL A 227 -87.75 -122.92 81.84
N PHE A 228 -87.44 -124.06 81.24
CA PHE A 228 -86.47 -124.19 80.15
C PHE A 228 -86.93 -123.44 78.89
N GLU A 229 -88.21 -123.56 78.52
CA GLU A 229 -88.75 -122.97 77.28
C GLU A 229 -88.74 -121.44 77.30
N LYS A 230 -89.01 -120.81 78.45
CA LYS A 230 -88.89 -119.34 78.61
C LYS A 230 -87.47 -118.84 78.42
N CYS A 231 -86.47 -119.58 78.88
CA CYS A 231 -85.06 -119.21 78.71
C CYS A 231 -84.66 -119.19 77.22
N VAL A 232 -85.08 -120.20 76.46
CA VAL A 232 -84.85 -120.31 75.01
C VAL A 232 -85.52 -119.15 74.26
N GLN A 233 -86.79 -118.84 74.54
CA GLN A 233 -87.49 -117.73 73.91
C GLN A 233 -86.84 -116.37 74.20
N TYR A 234 -86.37 -116.14 75.44
CA TYR A 234 -85.66 -114.91 75.81
C TYR A 234 -84.35 -114.74 75.02
N LYS A 235 -83.54 -115.79 74.90
CA LYS A 235 -82.27 -115.74 74.14
C LYS A 235 -82.49 -115.52 72.64
N TYR A 236 -83.52 -116.09 72.03
CA TYR A 236 -83.89 -115.76 70.65
C TYR A 236 -84.29 -114.28 70.49
N ALA A 237 -85.10 -113.73 71.39
CA ALA A 237 -85.48 -112.31 71.34
C ALA A 237 -84.30 -111.34 71.59
N GLN A 238 -83.30 -111.75 72.39
CA GLN A 238 -82.04 -111.01 72.57
C GLN A 238 -81.20 -111.04 71.27
N GLN A 239 -81.12 -112.19 70.61
CA GLN A 239 -80.41 -112.37 69.34
C GLN A 239 -81.06 -111.60 68.19
N GLU A 240 -82.39 -111.60 68.08
CA GLU A 240 -83.12 -110.83 67.06
C GLU A 240 -82.84 -109.32 67.19
N LYS A 241 -82.88 -108.78 68.42
CA LYS A 241 -82.51 -107.38 68.69
C LYS A 241 -81.06 -107.07 68.36
N ALA A 242 -80.13 -108.02 68.56
CA ALA A 242 -78.74 -107.84 68.14
C ALA A 242 -78.61 -107.77 66.61
N ILE A 243 -79.31 -108.64 65.88
CA ILE A 243 -79.35 -108.62 64.40
C ILE A 243 -79.97 -107.31 63.89
N GLN A 244 -81.06 -106.84 64.49
CA GLN A 244 -81.71 -105.57 64.14
C GLN A 244 -80.78 -104.36 64.38
N ARG A 245 -80.09 -104.30 65.54
CA ARG A 245 -79.04 -103.27 65.80
C ARG A 245 -77.97 -103.26 64.71
N LEU A 246 -77.42 -104.43 64.36
CA LEU A 246 -76.38 -104.57 63.33
C LEU A 246 -76.88 -104.21 61.92
N LEU A 247 -78.14 -104.49 61.58
CA LEU A 247 -78.73 -104.09 60.30
C LEU A 247 -78.90 -102.57 60.20
N GLU A 248 -79.36 -101.91 61.26
CA GLU A 248 -79.43 -100.44 61.29
C GLU A 248 -78.04 -99.80 61.26
N GLU A 249 -77.06 -100.36 61.96
CA GLU A 249 -75.67 -99.89 61.95
C GLU A 249 -75.04 -100.04 60.56
N ASN A 250 -75.25 -101.18 59.89
CA ASN A 250 -74.82 -101.40 58.51
C ASN A 250 -75.49 -100.40 57.55
N LYS A 251 -76.79 -100.10 57.75
CA LYS A 251 -77.48 -99.04 57.00
C LYS A 251 -76.88 -97.66 57.25
N ARG A 252 -76.58 -97.28 58.50
CA ARG A 252 -75.89 -96.02 58.84
C ARG A 252 -74.51 -95.93 58.19
N HIS A 253 -73.76 -97.04 58.13
CA HIS A 253 -72.50 -97.11 57.41
C HIS A 253 -72.66 -96.94 55.89
N GLN A 254 -73.69 -97.53 55.27
CA GLN A 254 -73.99 -97.31 53.84
C GLN A 254 -74.36 -95.86 53.54
N GLU A 255 -75.20 -95.23 54.37
CA GLU A 255 -75.57 -93.81 54.25
C GLU A 255 -74.33 -92.90 54.40
N LEU A 256 -73.44 -93.20 55.34
CA LEU A 256 -72.16 -92.51 55.51
C LEU A 256 -71.23 -92.67 54.31
N ILE A 257 -71.08 -93.88 53.76
CA ILE A 257 -70.25 -94.15 52.57
C ILE A 257 -70.78 -93.37 51.35
N LEU A 258 -72.10 -93.30 51.17
CA LEU A 258 -72.72 -92.48 50.12
C LEU A 258 -72.47 -90.98 50.34
N GLY A 259 -72.54 -90.50 51.58
CA GLY A 259 -72.20 -89.13 51.96
C GLY A 259 -70.75 -88.77 51.61
N ILE A 260 -69.79 -89.61 52.02
CA ILE A 260 -68.36 -89.46 51.71
C ILE A 260 -68.11 -89.49 50.20
N CYS A 261 -68.78 -90.37 49.46
CA CYS A 261 -68.67 -90.42 48.01
C CYS A 261 -69.15 -89.11 47.35
N SER A 262 -70.30 -88.59 47.80
CA SER A 262 -70.86 -87.33 47.33
C SER A 262 -69.94 -86.14 47.64
N GLU A 263 -69.42 -86.03 48.87
CA GLU A 263 -68.47 -84.98 49.24
C GLU A 263 -67.17 -85.05 48.42
N LYS A 264 -66.61 -86.25 48.25
CA LYS A 264 -65.43 -86.51 47.42
C LYS A 264 -65.64 -86.12 45.95
N ASP A 265 -66.83 -86.36 45.38
CA ASP A 265 -67.14 -85.95 44.00
C ASP A 265 -67.43 -84.44 43.89
N ASN A 266 -68.07 -83.81 44.89
CA ASN A 266 -68.20 -82.35 44.98
C ASN A 266 -66.83 -81.65 45.04
N MET A 267 -65.91 -82.13 45.89
CA MET A 267 -64.54 -81.62 46.00
C MET A 267 -63.75 -81.79 44.68
N ARG A 268 -64.00 -82.87 43.94
CA ARG A 268 -63.43 -83.10 42.61
C ARG A 268 -63.89 -82.06 41.59
N ASP A 269 -65.18 -81.72 41.59
CA ASP A 269 -65.75 -80.69 40.73
C ASP A 269 -65.33 -79.26 41.15
N GLU A 270 -65.13 -79.00 42.44
CA GLU A 270 -64.52 -77.74 42.87
C GLU A 270 -63.07 -77.60 42.42
N LEU A 271 -62.25 -78.65 42.57
CA LEU A 271 -60.85 -78.66 42.10
C LEU A 271 -60.79 -78.45 40.58
N LYS A 272 -61.71 -79.07 39.82
CA LYS A 272 -61.85 -78.83 38.38
C LYS A 272 -62.18 -77.37 38.07
N LYS A 273 -63.17 -76.77 38.75
CA LYS A 273 -63.52 -75.35 38.59
C LYS A 273 -62.34 -74.42 38.94
N ARG A 274 -61.60 -74.71 40.01
CA ARG A 274 -60.39 -73.96 40.39
C ARG A 274 -59.32 -74.03 39.29
N ALA A 275 -59.02 -75.21 38.77
CA ALA A 275 -58.07 -75.39 37.66
C ALA A 275 -58.53 -74.71 36.35
N GLU A 276 -59.85 -74.68 36.08
CA GLU A 276 -60.42 -73.94 34.95
C GLU A 276 -60.27 -72.42 35.11
N THR A 277 -60.47 -71.88 36.33
CA THR A 277 -60.21 -70.46 36.63
C THR A 277 -58.72 -70.12 36.58
N GLU A 278 -57.85 -70.97 37.12
CA GLU A 278 -56.39 -70.80 37.06
C GLU A 278 -55.89 -70.76 35.61
N LYS A 279 -56.40 -71.68 34.77
CA LYS A 279 -56.12 -71.69 33.33
C LYS A 279 -56.57 -70.41 32.62
N LEU A 280 -57.72 -69.83 33.02
CA LEU A 280 -58.19 -68.55 32.50
C LEU A 280 -57.31 -67.37 32.96
N HIS A 281 -56.88 -67.36 34.22
CA HIS A 281 -55.93 -66.37 34.73
C HIS A 281 -54.57 -66.46 34.04
N MET A 282 -54.02 -67.67 33.86
CA MET A 282 -52.78 -67.91 33.11
C MET A 282 -52.89 -67.49 31.64
N ALA A 283 -54.03 -67.74 30.98
CA ALA A 283 -54.27 -67.26 29.62
C ALA A 283 -54.37 -65.72 29.55
N THR A 284 -54.93 -65.09 30.58
CA THR A 284 -55.04 -63.63 30.69
C THR A 284 -53.68 -62.99 30.95
N ILE A 285 -52.89 -63.55 31.88
CA ILE A 285 -51.54 -63.09 32.20
C ILE A 285 -50.63 -63.16 30.97
N LYS A 286 -50.59 -64.29 30.25
CA LYS A 286 -49.82 -64.39 28.98
C LYS A 286 -50.22 -63.38 27.92
N LYS A 287 -51.50 -63.00 27.87
CA LYS A 287 -52.01 -61.98 26.94
C LYS A 287 -51.62 -60.55 27.35
N LEU A 288 -51.46 -60.30 28.65
CA LEU A 288 -50.94 -59.04 29.19
C LEU A 288 -49.40 -58.97 29.05
N GLU A 289 -48.69 -60.06 29.32
CA GLU A 289 -47.24 -60.18 29.11
C GLU A 289 -46.87 -59.87 27.66
N GLY A 290 -47.51 -60.53 26.69
CA GLY A 290 -47.32 -60.24 25.26
C GLY A 290 -47.62 -58.79 24.89
N ARG A 291 -48.68 -58.17 25.45
CA ARG A 291 -48.97 -56.75 25.19
C ARG A 291 -47.95 -55.80 25.83
N VAL A 292 -47.34 -56.18 26.96
CA VAL A 292 -46.21 -55.45 27.56
C VAL A 292 -44.96 -55.56 26.68
N GLU A 293 -44.66 -56.74 26.13
CA GLU A 293 -43.54 -56.92 25.19
C GLU A 293 -43.72 -56.10 23.91
N GLU A 294 -44.94 -56.08 23.35
CA GLU A 294 -45.33 -55.22 22.22
C GLU A 294 -45.10 -53.74 22.56
N LEU A 295 -45.65 -53.25 23.68
CA LEU A 295 -45.49 -51.85 24.11
C LEU A 295 -44.02 -51.48 24.37
N LEU A 296 -43.22 -52.39 24.93
CA LEU A 296 -41.77 -52.18 25.12
C LEU A 296 -41.02 -52.17 23.78
N LYS A 297 -41.49 -52.88 22.75
CA LYS A 297 -40.96 -52.81 21.38
C LYS A 297 -41.36 -51.50 20.70
N GLU A 298 -42.64 -51.13 20.73
CA GLU A 298 -43.16 -49.84 20.24
C GLU A 298 -42.41 -48.65 20.86
N LEU A 299 -42.17 -48.68 22.18
CA LEU A 299 -41.48 -47.62 22.91
C LEU A 299 -39.98 -47.53 22.56
N ARG A 300 -39.28 -48.67 22.37
CA ARG A 300 -37.89 -48.67 21.86
C ARG A 300 -37.83 -48.09 20.45
N GLU A 301 -38.65 -48.59 19.53
CA GLU A 301 -38.69 -48.08 18.15
C GLU A 301 -39.02 -46.58 18.09
N SER A 302 -39.91 -46.10 18.96
CA SER A 302 -40.23 -44.67 19.08
C SER A 302 -39.05 -43.85 19.60
N ARG A 303 -38.38 -44.31 20.66
CA ARG A 303 -37.18 -43.67 21.23
C ARG A 303 -36.05 -43.61 20.21
N ASP A 304 -35.81 -44.68 19.48
CA ASP A 304 -34.68 -44.77 18.55
C ASP A 304 -34.95 -43.93 17.28
N LYS A 305 -36.22 -43.83 16.82
CA LYS A 305 -36.65 -42.83 15.84
C LYS A 305 -36.40 -41.40 16.35
N LEU A 306 -36.77 -41.09 17.59
CA LEU A 306 -36.53 -39.76 18.19
C LEU A 306 -35.04 -39.42 18.26
N ILE A 307 -34.17 -40.38 18.61
CA ILE A 307 -32.71 -40.21 18.61
C ILE A 307 -32.19 -39.90 17.21
N HIS A 308 -32.65 -40.61 16.17
CA HIS A 308 -32.24 -40.31 14.79
C HIS A 308 -32.74 -38.95 14.29
N HIS A 309 -33.95 -38.53 14.68
CA HIS A 309 -34.47 -37.19 14.35
C HIS A 309 -33.67 -36.08 15.05
N ASP A 310 -33.33 -36.26 16.33
CA ASP A 310 -32.47 -35.34 17.10
C ASP A 310 -31.05 -35.24 16.52
N GLN A 311 -30.44 -36.39 16.16
CA GLN A 311 -29.15 -36.42 15.47
C GLN A 311 -29.20 -35.71 14.11
N GLY A 312 -30.23 -35.94 13.31
CA GLY A 312 -30.44 -35.25 12.03
C GLY A 312 -30.62 -33.74 12.18
N ALA A 313 -31.42 -33.30 13.16
CA ALA A 313 -31.61 -31.89 13.49
C ALA A 313 -30.30 -31.23 13.95
N LYS A 314 -29.52 -31.90 14.81
CA LYS A 314 -28.20 -31.42 15.25
C LYS A 314 -27.19 -31.32 14.11
N ALA A 315 -27.17 -32.30 13.20
CA ALA A 315 -26.32 -32.25 12.00
C ALA A 315 -26.72 -31.09 11.07
N ALA A 316 -28.02 -30.88 10.84
CA ALA A 316 -28.53 -29.76 10.04
C ALA A 316 -28.21 -28.40 10.68
N LEU A 317 -28.38 -28.26 11.99
CA LEU A 317 -28.03 -27.03 12.73
C LEU A 317 -26.52 -26.74 12.66
N GLN A 318 -25.65 -27.76 12.85
CA GLN A 318 -24.21 -27.59 12.70
C GLN A 318 -23.80 -27.21 11.27
N GLN A 319 -24.47 -27.78 10.25
CA GLN A 319 -24.22 -27.41 8.85
C GLN A 319 -24.64 -25.96 8.58
N MET A 320 -25.83 -25.55 9.02
CA MET A 320 -26.29 -24.16 8.92
C MET A 320 -25.37 -23.19 9.67
N GLN A 321 -24.88 -23.55 10.86
CA GLN A 321 -23.92 -22.74 11.62
C GLN A 321 -22.58 -22.57 10.90
N LYS A 322 -22.05 -23.62 10.27
CA LYS A 322 -20.84 -23.53 9.44
C LYS A 322 -21.07 -22.65 8.21
N GLU A 323 -22.23 -22.78 7.56
CA GLU A 323 -22.58 -22.02 6.37
C GLU A 323 -22.84 -20.53 6.67
N THR A 324 -23.45 -20.20 7.81
CA THR A 324 -23.60 -18.80 8.25
C THR A 324 -22.29 -18.19 8.72
N ALA A 325 -21.43 -18.95 9.43
CA ALA A 325 -20.09 -18.51 9.78
C ALA A 325 -19.25 -18.20 8.54
N PHE A 326 -19.21 -19.10 7.55
CA PHE A 326 -18.50 -18.89 6.28
C PHE A 326 -19.06 -17.69 5.48
N ARG A 327 -20.40 -17.49 5.46
CA ARG A 327 -21.00 -16.29 4.86
C ARG A 327 -20.57 -15.02 5.59
N LEU A 328 -20.56 -15.02 6.92
CA LEU A 328 -20.18 -13.88 7.74
C LEU A 328 -18.70 -13.53 7.54
N GLU A 329 -17.81 -14.53 7.54
CA GLU A 329 -16.38 -14.37 7.24
C GLU A 329 -16.16 -13.80 5.83
N GLN A 330 -16.87 -14.32 4.81
CA GLN A 330 -16.78 -13.80 3.45
C GLN A 330 -17.29 -12.35 3.32
N VAL A 331 -18.35 -11.99 4.04
CA VAL A 331 -18.85 -10.61 4.08
C VAL A 331 -17.88 -9.69 4.83
N ASN A 332 -17.32 -10.13 5.96
CA ASN A 332 -16.34 -9.35 6.71
C ASN A 332 -15.09 -9.08 5.87
N LYS A 333 -14.56 -10.13 5.20
CA LYS A 333 -13.44 -9.99 4.27
C LYS A 333 -13.71 -8.96 3.16
N LYS A 334 -14.90 -8.98 2.55
CA LYS A 334 -15.30 -7.98 1.54
C LYS A 334 -15.42 -6.56 2.12
N CYS A 335 -15.87 -6.42 3.36
CA CYS A 335 -15.87 -5.14 4.06
C CYS A 335 -14.45 -4.65 4.35
N ASP A 336 -13.54 -5.52 4.79
CA ASP A 336 -12.14 -5.20 5.03
C ASP A 336 -11.39 -4.84 3.74
N GLU A 337 -11.62 -5.58 2.65
CA GLU A 337 -11.11 -5.27 1.30
C GLU A 337 -11.59 -3.87 0.85
N ALA A 338 -12.89 -3.58 0.93
CA ALA A 338 -13.42 -2.25 0.61
C ALA A 338 -12.89 -1.14 1.55
N ARG A 339 -12.56 -1.47 2.81
CA ARG A 339 -11.92 -0.54 3.76
C ARG A 339 -10.50 -0.22 3.33
N GLN A 340 -9.73 -1.24 2.96
CA GLN A 340 -8.35 -1.09 2.45
C GLN A 340 -8.32 -0.35 1.11
N GLU A 341 -9.26 -0.60 0.20
CA GLU A 341 -9.39 0.16 -1.05
C GLU A 341 -9.67 1.65 -0.78
N LYS A 342 -10.57 1.96 0.16
CA LYS A 342 -10.85 3.34 0.59
C LYS A 342 -9.62 4.00 1.20
N GLU A 343 -8.92 3.32 2.11
CA GLU A 343 -7.68 3.82 2.73
C GLU A 343 -6.58 4.05 1.69
N ALA A 344 -6.40 3.12 0.74
CA ALA A 344 -5.46 3.27 -0.37
C ALA A 344 -5.85 4.41 -1.33
N MET A 345 -7.15 4.66 -1.54
CA MET A 345 -7.63 5.79 -2.34
C MET A 345 -7.38 7.13 -1.64
N VAL A 346 -7.62 7.23 -0.33
CA VAL A 346 -7.26 8.41 0.48
C VAL A 346 -5.75 8.65 0.43
N MET A 347 -4.93 7.62 0.60
CA MET A 347 -3.47 7.75 0.52
C MET A 347 -2.97 8.14 -0.89
N LYS A 348 -3.67 7.75 -1.96
CA LYS A 348 -3.41 8.25 -3.33
C LYS A 348 -3.78 9.73 -3.47
N TYR A 349 -4.94 10.14 -2.94
CA TYR A 349 -5.38 11.54 -2.99
C TYR A 349 -4.41 12.45 -2.20
N VAL A 350 -4.04 12.08 -0.97
CA VAL A 350 -3.10 12.85 -0.13
C VAL A 350 -1.72 12.99 -0.78
N ARG A 351 -1.21 11.96 -1.48
CA ARG A 351 0.03 12.08 -2.27
C ARG A 351 -0.14 13.05 -3.44
N GLY A 352 -1.19 12.91 -4.24
CA GLY A 352 -1.46 13.82 -5.36
C GLY A 352 -1.70 15.27 -4.92
N GLU A 353 -2.29 15.49 -3.74
CA GLU A 353 -2.46 16.82 -3.15
C GLU A 353 -1.14 17.40 -2.63
N LYS A 354 -0.27 16.59 -2.00
CA LYS A 354 1.11 16.99 -1.66
C LYS A 354 1.88 17.38 -2.92
N GLU A 355 1.91 16.50 -3.93
CA GLU A 355 2.58 16.74 -5.21
C GLU A 355 2.05 18.02 -5.88
N ALA A 356 0.74 18.26 -5.87
CA ALA A 356 0.15 19.49 -6.39
C ALA A 356 0.47 20.75 -5.56
N LEU A 357 0.71 20.63 -4.25
CA LEU A 357 1.16 21.74 -3.39
C LEU A 357 2.65 22.04 -3.60
N ASP A 358 3.48 21.02 -3.73
CA ASP A 358 4.91 21.18 -3.97
C ASP A 358 5.18 21.74 -5.38
N LEU A 359 4.47 21.27 -6.41
CA LEU A 359 4.50 21.88 -7.75
C LEU A 359 4.00 23.35 -7.76
N ARG A 360 3.06 23.74 -6.89
CA ARG A 360 2.67 25.15 -6.72
C ARG A 360 3.78 25.98 -6.09
N ARG A 361 4.44 25.48 -5.03
CA ARG A 361 5.59 26.12 -4.38
C ARG A 361 6.75 26.31 -5.36
N GLU A 362 7.07 25.28 -6.13
CA GLU A 362 8.08 25.34 -7.19
C GLU A 362 7.72 26.40 -8.23
N LYS A 363 6.49 26.37 -8.76
CA LYS A 363 5.97 27.39 -9.69
C LYS A 363 6.10 28.81 -9.12
N GLU A 364 5.66 29.05 -7.89
CA GLU A 364 5.75 30.37 -7.25
C GLU A 364 7.21 30.83 -7.07
N SER A 365 8.12 29.90 -6.77
CA SER A 365 9.56 30.18 -6.69
C SER A 365 10.16 30.53 -8.07
N LEU A 366 9.72 29.86 -9.14
CA LEU A 366 10.13 30.14 -10.51
C LEU A 366 9.53 31.47 -11.01
N GLU A 367 8.27 31.77 -10.69
CA GLU A 367 7.64 33.06 -10.96
C GLU A 367 8.29 34.20 -10.16
N LYS A 368 8.84 33.94 -8.96
CA LYS A 368 9.68 34.90 -8.23
C LYS A 368 11.02 35.14 -8.96
N ARG A 369 11.77 34.07 -9.25
CA ARG A 369 13.05 34.14 -9.99
C ARG A 369 12.90 34.81 -11.35
N LEU A 370 11.82 34.54 -12.08
CA LEU A 370 11.50 35.18 -13.36
C LEU A 370 11.30 36.70 -13.20
N ARG A 371 10.51 37.14 -12.20
CA ARG A 371 10.33 38.58 -11.91
C ARG A 371 11.63 39.26 -11.49
N GLU A 372 12.53 38.55 -10.82
CA GLU A 372 13.85 39.06 -10.44
C GLU A 372 14.77 39.17 -11.66
N ALA A 373 14.75 38.18 -12.56
CA ALA A 373 15.45 38.24 -13.85
C ALA A 373 14.93 39.37 -14.76
N THR A 374 13.60 39.59 -14.84
CA THR A 374 13.03 40.72 -15.59
C THR A 374 13.51 42.06 -15.04
N LYS A 375 13.51 42.26 -13.71
CA LYS A 375 14.05 43.49 -13.10
C LYS A 375 15.53 43.71 -13.40
N GLU A 376 16.33 42.65 -13.47
CA GLU A 376 17.73 42.74 -13.85
C GLU A 376 17.90 43.11 -15.34
N VAL A 377 17.08 42.54 -16.24
CA VAL A 377 17.02 42.96 -17.65
C VAL A 377 16.64 44.43 -17.78
N ASP A 378 15.61 44.90 -17.06
CA ASP A 378 15.21 46.32 -17.04
C ASP A 378 16.36 47.22 -16.53
N ARG A 379 17.07 46.80 -15.48
CA ARG A 379 18.22 47.52 -14.92
C ARG A 379 19.37 47.62 -15.93
N GLN A 380 19.66 46.55 -16.66
CA GLN A 380 20.69 46.55 -17.70
C GLN A 380 20.26 47.36 -18.93
N ALA A 381 18.98 47.35 -19.30
CA ALA A 381 18.43 48.21 -20.36
C ALA A 381 18.54 49.71 -19.99
N LEU A 382 18.20 50.08 -18.75
CA LEU A 382 18.41 51.44 -18.23
C LEU A 382 19.89 51.84 -18.26
N ARG A 383 20.80 50.94 -17.87
CA ARG A 383 22.26 51.17 -17.96
C ARG A 383 22.73 51.33 -19.41
N GLY A 384 22.21 50.52 -20.33
CA GLY A 384 22.48 50.63 -21.77
C GLY A 384 22.05 51.99 -22.33
N ASN A 385 20.86 52.47 -21.96
CA ASN A 385 20.37 53.79 -22.34
C ASN A 385 21.22 54.93 -21.78
N GLN A 386 21.69 54.84 -20.53
CA GLN A 386 22.63 55.81 -19.94
C GLN A 386 23.97 55.84 -20.68
N LEU A 387 24.53 54.66 -21.01
CA LEU A 387 25.78 54.57 -21.78
C LEU A 387 25.62 55.08 -23.22
N ALA A 388 24.45 54.87 -23.85
CA ALA A 388 24.13 55.44 -25.16
C ALA A 388 24.01 56.97 -25.12
N GLN A 389 23.40 57.53 -24.06
CA GLN A 389 23.32 58.98 -23.85
C GLN A 389 24.71 59.59 -23.64
N GLU A 390 25.56 58.98 -22.79
CA GLU A 390 26.93 59.45 -22.57
C GLU A 390 27.80 59.30 -23.82
N LYS A 391 27.64 58.24 -24.62
CA LYS A 391 28.27 58.12 -25.94
C LYS A 391 27.87 59.28 -26.86
N GLY A 392 26.58 59.62 -26.91
CA GLY A 392 26.08 60.77 -27.68
C GLY A 392 26.65 62.11 -27.20
N ARG A 393 26.75 62.31 -25.88
CA ARG A 393 27.34 63.51 -25.27
C ARG A 393 28.85 63.63 -25.56
N LEU A 394 29.57 62.50 -25.52
CA LEU A 394 30.99 62.45 -25.87
C LEU A 394 31.23 62.69 -27.37
N GLN A 395 30.36 62.18 -28.25
CA GLN A 395 30.42 62.48 -29.68
C GLN A 395 30.24 63.98 -29.94
N GLN A 396 29.20 64.61 -29.36
CA GLN A 396 28.98 66.05 -29.51
C GLN A 396 30.17 66.90 -29.01
N LEU A 397 30.87 66.45 -27.96
CA LEU A 397 32.09 67.09 -27.49
C LEU A 397 33.29 66.86 -28.43
N TYR A 398 33.40 65.68 -29.03
CA TYR A 398 34.40 65.40 -30.06
C TYR A 398 34.18 66.29 -31.29
N ASP A 399 32.97 66.32 -31.83
CA ASP A 399 32.58 67.12 -33.01
C ASP A 399 32.85 68.62 -32.76
N ALA A 400 32.55 69.11 -31.54
CA ALA A 400 32.84 70.48 -31.13
C ALA A 400 34.36 70.76 -31.05
N LYS A 401 35.18 69.80 -30.60
CA LYS A 401 36.64 69.92 -30.56
C LYS A 401 37.28 69.80 -31.95
N GLU A 402 36.77 68.97 -32.83
CA GLU A 402 37.15 68.96 -34.25
C GLU A 402 36.82 70.31 -34.91
N GLY A 403 35.68 70.91 -34.55
CA GLY A 403 35.29 72.27 -34.95
C GLY A 403 36.15 73.40 -34.33
N GLU A 404 36.75 73.20 -33.15
CA GLU A 404 37.77 74.09 -32.58
C GLU A 404 39.10 73.96 -33.32
N VAL A 405 39.63 72.75 -33.46
CA VAL A 405 40.87 72.46 -34.21
C VAL A 405 40.77 73.01 -35.63
N SER A 406 39.65 72.77 -36.31
CA SER A 406 39.39 73.32 -37.65
C SER A 406 39.37 74.85 -37.72
N ARG A 407 39.04 75.56 -36.63
CA ARG A 407 39.15 77.03 -36.56
C ARG A 407 40.60 77.45 -36.33
N SER A 408 41.28 76.85 -35.36
CA SER A 408 42.68 77.13 -35.06
C SER A 408 43.61 76.87 -36.26
N THR A 409 43.37 75.82 -37.06
CA THR A 409 44.11 75.58 -38.31
C THR A 409 43.93 76.73 -39.31
N ARG A 410 42.70 77.24 -39.49
CA ARG A 410 42.43 78.39 -40.38
C ARG A 410 43.07 79.68 -39.86
N GLU A 411 43.17 79.85 -38.53
CA GLU A 411 43.87 80.97 -37.90
C GLU A 411 45.40 80.85 -38.09
N VAL A 412 45.96 79.65 -38.00
CA VAL A 412 47.38 79.37 -38.30
C VAL A 412 47.71 79.66 -39.77
N GLU A 413 46.87 79.28 -40.73
CA GLU A 413 47.11 79.64 -42.14
C GLU A 413 47.04 81.14 -42.39
N LYS A 414 46.07 81.87 -41.79
CA LYS A 414 46.05 83.35 -41.84
C LYS A 414 47.32 83.98 -41.25
N LEU A 415 47.78 83.50 -40.10
CA LEU A 415 49.00 84.01 -39.48
C LEU A 415 50.24 83.71 -40.34
N LYS A 416 50.30 82.57 -41.05
CA LYS A 416 51.36 82.30 -42.06
C LYS A 416 51.29 83.29 -43.22
N GLU A 417 50.10 83.61 -43.74
CA GLU A 417 49.90 84.61 -44.81
C GLU A 417 50.32 86.02 -44.34
N GLU A 418 49.95 86.41 -43.12
CA GLU A 418 50.37 87.67 -42.50
C GLU A 418 51.89 87.73 -42.29
N ILE A 419 52.51 86.68 -41.74
CA ILE A 419 53.97 86.57 -41.58
C ILE A 419 54.68 86.67 -42.95
N ASN A 420 54.15 86.05 -43.99
CA ASN A 420 54.68 86.16 -45.35
C ASN A 420 54.54 87.60 -45.90
N SER A 421 53.39 88.25 -45.69
CA SER A 421 53.17 89.66 -46.02
C SER A 421 54.17 90.59 -45.29
N HIS A 422 54.41 90.35 -44.00
CA HIS A 422 55.40 91.08 -43.21
C HIS A 422 56.83 90.79 -43.68
N LEU A 423 57.18 89.56 -44.03
CA LEU A 423 58.48 89.19 -44.58
C LEU A 423 58.75 89.90 -45.93
N ILE A 424 57.74 90.03 -46.79
CA ILE A 424 57.82 90.79 -48.04
C ILE A 424 58.04 92.28 -47.76
N LYS A 425 57.27 92.88 -46.83
CA LYS A 425 57.42 94.28 -46.41
C LYS A 425 58.81 94.56 -45.82
N VAL A 426 59.34 93.67 -44.99
CA VAL A 426 60.70 93.78 -44.41
C VAL A 426 61.77 93.67 -45.49
N LYS A 427 61.67 92.70 -46.42
CA LYS A 427 62.59 92.60 -47.56
C LYS A 427 62.58 93.86 -48.44
N TRP A 428 61.40 94.45 -48.67
CA TRP A 428 61.26 95.71 -49.40
C TRP A 428 61.93 96.87 -48.66
N ALA A 429 61.64 97.04 -47.36
CA ALA A 429 62.24 98.09 -46.53
C ALA A 429 63.76 97.93 -46.40
N GLN A 430 64.27 96.71 -46.27
CA GLN A 430 65.70 96.40 -46.25
C GLN A 430 66.39 96.76 -47.56
N ASN A 431 65.77 96.44 -48.71
CA ASN A 431 66.27 96.84 -50.03
C ASN A 431 66.23 98.37 -50.21
N LYS A 432 65.18 99.04 -49.72
CA LYS A 432 65.05 100.50 -49.77
C LYS A 432 66.14 101.18 -48.93
N LEU A 433 66.30 100.78 -47.67
CA LEU A 433 67.34 101.28 -46.78
C LEU A 433 68.74 101.02 -47.34
N LYS A 434 68.97 99.87 -47.99
CA LYS A 434 70.25 99.61 -48.69
C LYS A 434 70.48 100.63 -49.81
N SER A 435 69.50 100.88 -50.68
CA SER A 435 69.62 101.87 -51.75
C SER A 435 69.85 103.29 -51.23
N GLU A 436 69.27 103.65 -50.07
CA GLU A 436 69.47 104.95 -49.42
C GLU A 436 70.84 105.03 -48.72
N ALA A 437 71.34 103.95 -48.15
CA ALA A 437 72.68 103.88 -47.57
C ALA A 437 73.78 103.96 -48.64
N ASP A 438 73.59 103.29 -49.78
CA ASP A 438 74.50 103.38 -50.94
C ASP A 438 74.49 104.81 -51.53
N ALA A 439 73.31 105.45 -51.66
CA ALA A 439 73.21 106.85 -52.07
C ALA A 439 73.82 107.84 -51.07
N HIS A 440 73.62 107.61 -49.75
CA HIS A 440 74.23 108.44 -48.71
C HIS A 440 75.75 108.27 -48.63
N LYS A 441 76.28 107.09 -48.99
CA LYS A 441 77.72 106.88 -49.15
C LYS A 441 78.26 107.75 -50.29
N GLU A 442 77.59 107.75 -51.44
CA GLU A 442 77.96 108.59 -52.59
C GLU A 442 77.94 110.10 -52.25
N THR A 443 76.90 110.59 -51.55
CA THR A 443 76.84 112.01 -51.15
C THR A 443 77.85 112.36 -50.05
N LYS A 444 78.16 111.44 -49.13
CA LYS A 444 79.21 111.62 -48.12
C LYS A 444 80.60 111.71 -48.74
N ASP A 445 80.89 110.91 -49.78
CA ASP A 445 82.18 110.95 -50.46
C ASP A 445 82.31 112.22 -51.33
N LYS A 446 81.23 112.70 -51.96
CA LYS A 446 81.15 114.04 -52.57
C LYS A 446 81.36 115.17 -51.56
N LEU A 447 80.79 115.05 -50.35
CA LEU A 447 80.97 116.05 -49.28
C LEU A 447 82.41 116.08 -48.73
N ARG A 448 83.09 114.93 -48.69
CA ARG A 448 84.53 114.87 -48.35
C ARG A 448 85.36 115.63 -49.38
N GLU A 449 85.07 115.44 -50.67
CA GLU A 449 85.75 116.13 -51.77
C GLU A 449 85.57 117.67 -51.70
N THR A 450 84.36 118.16 -51.44
CA THR A 450 84.12 119.61 -51.27
C THR A 450 84.69 120.16 -49.98
N THR A 451 84.68 119.40 -48.88
CA THR A 451 85.31 119.80 -47.61
C THR A 451 86.82 119.93 -47.76
N SER A 452 87.48 119.04 -48.50
CA SER A 452 88.92 119.14 -48.77
C SER A 452 89.27 120.43 -49.52
N LYS A 453 88.46 120.83 -50.49
CA LYS A 453 88.62 122.10 -51.23
C LYS A 453 88.38 123.33 -50.34
N LEU A 454 87.46 123.22 -49.37
CA LEU A 454 87.19 124.29 -48.39
C LEU A 454 88.34 124.49 -47.39
N VAL A 455 89.02 123.41 -46.96
CA VAL A 455 90.19 123.52 -46.05
C VAL A 455 91.33 124.27 -46.73
N GLN A 456 91.66 123.90 -47.98
CA GLN A 456 92.68 124.56 -48.78
C GLN A 456 92.43 126.08 -48.90
N ALA A 457 91.20 126.48 -49.24
CA ALA A 457 90.82 127.89 -49.30
C ALA A 457 90.85 128.62 -47.93
N LYS A 458 90.71 127.91 -46.80
CA LYS A 458 90.82 128.51 -45.47
C LYS A 458 92.27 128.80 -45.09
N GLU A 459 93.19 127.89 -45.38
CA GLU A 459 94.63 128.05 -45.10
C GLU A 459 95.19 129.31 -45.80
N GLU A 460 94.74 129.57 -47.04
CA GLU A 460 95.01 130.82 -47.78
C GLU A 460 94.52 132.07 -47.03
N THR A 461 93.32 132.05 -46.44
CA THR A 461 92.77 133.21 -45.70
C THR A 461 93.40 133.45 -44.33
N GLU A 462 93.90 132.41 -43.67
CA GLU A 462 94.50 132.51 -42.33
C GLU A 462 95.85 133.24 -42.38
N GLN A 463 96.63 132.97 -43.44
CA GLN A 463 97.91 133.62 -43.71
C GLN A 463 97.77 135.14 -43.91
N ILE A 464 96.65 135.61 -44.47
CA ILE A 464 96.35 137.04 -44.64
C ILE A 464 96.10 137.71 -43.28
N ARG A 465 95.27 137.10 -42.43
CA ARG A 465 94.79 137.72 -41.19
C ARG A 465 95.92 138.02 -40.19
N LYS A 466 96.95 137.16 -40.19
CA LYS A 466 98.13 137.28 -39.31
C LYS A 466 98.95 138.55 -39.55
N ASN A 467 98.94 139.09 -40.77
CA ASN A 467 99.68 140.31 -41.14
C ASN A 467 99.04 141.60 -40.58
N CYS A 468 97.76 141.58 -40.20
CA CYS A 468 97.03 142.78 -39.76
C CYS A 468 97.08 143.03 -38.25
N GLN A 469 97.45 142.03 -37.43
CA GLN A 469 97.26 142.10 -35.98
C GLN A 469 98.33 142.89 -35.22
N ASP A 470 99.55 142.99 -35.73
CA ASP A 470 100.63 143.72 -35.03
C ASP A 470 100.51 145.25 -35.14
N MET A 471 99.70 145.77 -36.06
CA MET A 471 99.52 147.21 -36.31
C MET A 471 98.69 147.94 -35.23
N ILE A 472 97.89 147.21 -34.44
CA ILE A 472 96.81 147.78 -33.61
C ILE A 472 97.22 147.99 -32.13
N ARG A 473 98.41 147.53 -31.73
CA ARG A 473 98.83 147.39 -30.32
C ARG A 473 99.19 148.71 -29.58
N THR A 474 99.21 149.85 -30.25
CA THR A 474 99.99 151.04 -29.82
C THR A 474 99.19 152.28 -29.40
N TYR A 475 97.87 152.20 -29.16
CA TYR A 475 97.02 153.41 -29.12
C TYR A 475 95.83 153.45 -28.10
N GLN A 476 95.92 152.85 -26.90
CA GLN A 476 94.77 152.80 -25.95
C GLN A 476 95.05 153.05 -24.44
N GLU A 477 94.32 154.04 -23.87
CA GLU A 477 94.06 154.43 -22.45
C GLU A 477 92.94 155.54 -22.45
N SER A 478 92.25 156.02 -21.38
CA SER A 478 92.10 155.73 -19.93
C SER A 478 90.76 156.28 -19.33
N GLU A 479 90.47 156.01 -18.04
CA GLU A 479 89.71 156.84 -17.04
C GLU A 479 88.15 157.02 -17.06
N GLU A 480 87.62 158.04 -16.36
CA GLU A 480 86.37 158.05 -15.54
C GLU A 480 85.86 159.49 -15.18
N LEU A 481 84.76 159.81 -14.44
CA LEU A 481 83.35 159.36 -14.26
C LEU A 481 82.67 160.22 -13.12
N LYS A 482 81.62 159.74 -12.41
CA LYS A 482 80.98 160.26 -11.13
C LYS A 482 80.09 161.55 -11.27
N SER A 483 79.06 161.89 -10.44
CA SER A 483 78.24 161.25 -9.36
C SER A 483 76.84 161.95 -9.21
N ASN A 484 76.11 161.82 -8.08
CA ASN A 484 74.67 162.14 -7.88
C ASN A 484 74.30 162.91 -6.55
N ALA A 485 73.03 163.34 -6.34
CA ALA A 485 72.50 164.05 -5.13
C ALA A 485 71.01 163.72 -4.77
N LEU A 486 70.58 163.90 -3.50
CA LEU A 486 69.22 163.55 -2.97
C LEU A 486 68.92 164.18 -1.58
N ASP A 487 67.80 164.88 -1.35
CA ASP A 487 67.15 165.01 -0.01
C ASP A 487 65.67 165.48 -0.05
N ALA A 488 64.77 164.85 0.74
CA ALA A 488 63.33 165.21 0.84
C ALA A 488 62.48 164.45 1.91
N LYS A 489 63.00 163.39 2.54
CA LYS A 489 62.20 162.19 2.88
C LYS A 489 61.64 162.10 4.32
N LEU A 490 61.54 163.22 5.06
CA LEU A 490 61.46 163.19 6.55
C LEU A 490 60.12 163.60 7.21
N ARG A 491 59.00 163.68 6.47
CA ARG A 491 57.70 164.15 7.03
C ARG A 491 56.53 163.16 6.94
N GLU A 492 56.72 162.04 6.25
CA GLU A 492 55.70 161.00 6.02
C GLU A 492 55.70 159.94 7.14
N THR A 493 56.91 159.56 7.59
CA THR A 493 57.23 158.44 8.49
C THR A 493 56.67 158.50 9.92
N LYS A 494 55.91 159.54 10.28
CA LYS A 494 55.39 159.73 11.65
C LYS A 494 53.93 159.27 11.83
N GLY A 495 53.11 159.30 10.77
CA GLY A 495 51.72 158.83 10.83
C GLY A 495 51.59 157.30 10.73
N GLU A 496 52.51 156.65 10.02
CA GLU A 496 52.53 155.20 9.81
C GLU A 496 52.75 154.43 11.13
N LEU A 497 53.55 155.00 12.04
CA LEU A 497 54.02 154.35 13.26
C LEU A 497 52.92 154.06 14.30
N GLU A 498 51.86 154.87 14.36
CA GLU A 498 50.76 154.66 15.32
C GLU A 498 49.78 153.59 14.82
N LYS A 499 49.45 153.61 13.52
CA LYS A 499 48.65 152.55 12.86
C LYS A 499 49.31 151.18 13.04
N HIS A 500 50.63 151.12 12.91
CA HIS A 500 51.42 149.89 13.05
C HIS A 500 51.34 149.24 14.44
N LYS A 501 51.06 150.01 15.52
CA LYS A 501 50.94 149.48 16.89
C LYS A 501 49.58 148.84 17.17
N GLN A 502 48.50 149.41 16.67
CA GLN A 502 47.17 148.82 16.81
C GLN A 502 47.12 147.49 16.04
N GLU A 503 47.58 147.51 14.78
CA GLU A 503 47.64 146.31 13.93
C GLU A 503 48.51 145.20 14.54
N GLN A 504 49.62 145.56 15.21
CA GLN A 504 50.46 144.60 15.95
C GLN A 504 49.76 143.98 17.16
N THR A 505 48.85 144.72 17.82
CA THR A 505 48.09 144.22 18.98
C THR A 505 46.99 143.26 18.53
N ASP A 506 46.24 143.61 17.48
CA ASP A 506 45.19 142.76 16.91
C ASP A 506 45.77 141.48 16.29
N GLN A 507 46.95 141.56 15.67
CA GLN A 507 47.71 140.40 15.21
C GLN A 507 48.09 139.46 16.36
N LEU A 508 48.56 139.97 17.50
CA LEU A 508 48.93 139.16 18.66
C LEU A 508 47.73 138.39 19.23
N GLU A 509 46.55 139.00 19.29
CA GLU A 509 45.33 138.31 19.74
C GLU A 509 44.88 137.22 18.74
N VAL A 510 44.95 137.49 17.44
CA VAL A 510 44.71 136.48 16.39
C VAL A 510 45.72 135.32 16.48
N HIS A 511 46.99 135.60 16.79
CA HIS A 511 47.99 134.57 17.04
C HIS A 511 47.68 133.76 18.31
N ARG A 512 47.20 134.41 19.38
CA ARG A 512 46.80 133.74 20.64
C ARG A 512 45.62 132.79 20.44
N VAL A 513 44.60 133.22 19.70
CA VAL A 513 43.43 132.37 19.36
C VAL A 513 43.87 131.19 18.50
N LYS A 514 44.63 131.42 17.43
CA LYS A 514 45.15 130.34 16.57
C LYS A 514 46.07 129.35 17.30
N ALA A 515 46.85 129.82 18.28
CA ALA A 515 47.66 128.95 19.13
C ALA A 515 46.76 128.01 19.97
N LYS A 516 45.70 128.55 20.58
CA LYS A 516 44.72 127.76 21.33
C LYS A 516 43.96 126.76 20.44
N GLU A 517 43.51 127.17 19.27
CA GLU A 517 42.87 126.27 18.29
C GLU A 517 43.78 125.11 17.89
N LEU A 518 45.08 125.39 17.70
CA LEU A 518 46.10 124.41 17.35
C LEU A 518 46.42 123.47 18.54
N GLU A 519 46.37 123.97 19.78
CA GLU A 519 46.46 123.14 21.01
C GLU A 519 45.22 122.26 21.23
N ASP A 520 44.02 122.80 21.02
CA ASP A 520 42.76 122.05 21.13
C ASP A 520 42.67 120.97 20.03
N LEU A 521 43.11 121.28 18.80
CA LEU A 521 43.22 120.30 17.70
C LEU A 521 44.30 119.24 17.98
N LYS A 522 45.46 119.61 18.56
CA LYS A 522 46.48 118.64 19.02
C LYS A 522 45.92 117.69 20.08
N ARG A 523 45.09 118.19 21.00
CA ARG A 523 44.46 117.37 22.05
C ARG A 523 43.48 116.37 21.44
N SER A 524 42.57 116.83 20.59
CA SER A 524 41.61 115.98 19.87
C SER A 524 42.31 114.94 18.98
N TYR A 525 43.38 115.31 18.27
CA TYR A 525 44.20 114.36 17.50
C TYR A 525 44.85 113.30 18.40
N LYS A 526 45.33 113.68 19.59
CA LYS A 526 45.91 112.73 20.54
C LYS A 526 44.83 111.80 21.12
N GLU A 527 43.68 112.32 21.53
CA GLU A 527 42.55 111.54 22.02
C GLU A 527 42.09 110.51 20.98
N ALA A 528 41.93 110.92 19.72
CA ALA A 528 41.62 110.02 18.61
C ALA A 528 42.73 108.98 18.33
N MET A 529 44.01 109.32 18.51
CA MET A 529 45.13 108.37 18.36
C MET A 529 45.16 107.37 19.52
N ASP A 530 44.95 107.81 20.76
CA ASP A 530 44.90 106.96 21.96
C ASP A 530 43.69 106.01 21.87
N GLU A 531 42.51 106.48 21.44
CA GLU A 531 41.35 105.65 21.10
C GLU A 531 41.68 104.59 20.04
N LEU A 532 42.30 105.00 18.93
CA LEU A 532 42.68 104.12 17.83
C LEU A 532 43.70 103.05 18.28
N ILE A 533 44.61 103.38 19.22
CA ILE A 533 45.49 102.41 19.89
C ILE A 533 44.69 101.42 20.74
N THR A 534 43.68 101.86 21.52
CA THR A 534 42.83 100.92 22.27
C THR A 534 42.00 100.02 21.35
N LEU A 535 41.50 100.54 20.23
CA LEU A 535 40.74 99.76 19.25
C LEU A 535 41.63 98.73 18.53
N ARG A 536 42.85 99.11 18.13
CA ARG A 536 43.86 98.16 17.63
C ARG A 536 44.18 97.07 18.65
N THR A 537 44.28 97.43 19.93
CA THR A 537 44.58 96.47 21.00
C THR A 537 43.41 95.50 21.22
N LYS A 538 42.16 96.00 21.22
CA LYS A 538 40.95 95.16 21.30
C LYS A 538 40.80 94.23 20.10
N LEU A 539 41.03 94.74 18.87
CA LEU A 539 41.06 93.92 17.66
C LEU A 539 42.10 92.81 17.78
N LYS A 540 43.33 93.14 18.20
CA LYS A 540 44.37 92.13 18.41
C LYS A 540 43.96 91.07 19.44
N CYS A 541 43.37 91.43 20.57
CA CYS A 541 42.91 90.43 21.55
C CYS A 541 41.87 89.47 20.95
N LEU A 542 40.93 89.98 20.14
CA LEU A 542 39.94 89.16 19.45
C LEU A 542 40.55 88.30 18.33
N GLU A 543 41.58 88.81 17.65
CA GLU A 543 42.39 88.06 16.68
C GLU A 543 43.25 86.96 17.34
N ASP A 544 43.76 87.18 18.57
CA ASP A 544 44.51 86.22 19.37
C ASP A 544 43.60 85.18 20.08
N GLU A 545 42.30 85.48 20.25
CA GLU A 545 41.28 84.55 20.75
C GLU A 545 40.68 83.68 19.64
N ARG A 546 40.47 84.23 18.44
CA ARG A 546 39.92 83.53 17.27
C ARG A 546 40.56 82.15 16.99
N PRO A 547 41.89 81.97 16.91
CA PRO A 547 42.49 80.67 16.62
C PRO A 547 42.18 79.64 17.72
N ARG A 548 41.97 80.05 18.97
CA ARG A 548 41.60 79.14 20.07
C ARG A 548 40.22 78.54 19.84
N TRP A 549 39.28 79.33 19.34
CA TRP A 549 37.95 78.86 18.98
C TRP A 549 37.97 78.02 17.69
N GLU A 550 38.83 78.33 16.73
CA GLU A 550 39.05 77.50 15.53
C GLU A 550 39.70 76.14 15.88
N ASP A 551 40.62 76.10 16.84
CA ASP A 551 41.19 74.87 17.42
C ASP A 551 40.12 74.05 18.16
N GLU A 552 39.32 74.67 19.04
CA GLU A 552 38.29 73.96 19.79
C GLU A 552 37.20 73.38 18.87
N LEU A 553 36.76 74.15 17.87
CA LEU A 553 35.88 73.67 16.81
C LEU A 553 36.52 72.55 15.98
N SER A 554 37.85 72.53 15.81
CA SER A 554 38.56 71.45 15.13
C SER A 554 38.60 70.17 15.96
N LYS A 555 38.84 70.27 17.27
CA LYS A 555 38.72 69.12 18.21
C LYS A 555 37.31 68.52 18.20
N TYR A 556 36.27 69.36 18.25
CA TYR A 556 34.89 68.88 18.18
C TYR A 556 34.58 68.20 16.84
N ARG A 557 35.07 68.72 15.71
CA ARG A 557 34.95 68.06 14.40
C ARG A 557 35.67 66.71 14.37
N GLU A 558 36.86 66.61 14.96
CA GLU A 558 37.61 65.35 15.04
C GLU A 558 36.87 64.31 15.90
N ILE A 559 36.35 64.70 17.07
CA ILE A 559 35.55 63.84 17.95
C ILE A 559 34.29 63.34 17.21
N ILE A 560 33.57 64.24 16.53
CA ILE A 560 32.38 63.88 15.73
C ILE A 560 32.74 62.93 14.59
N ASN A 561 33.87 63.13 13.90
CA ASN A 561 34.32 62.25 12.83
C ASN A 561 34.75 60.88 13.36
N ARG A 562 35.46 60.82 14.50
CA ARG A 562 35.82 59.59 15.20
C ARG A 562 34.58 58.81 15.66
N GLN A 563 33.58 59.49 16.20
CA GLN A 563 32.30 58.89 16.58
C GLN A 563 31.54 58.36 15.35
N LYS A 564 31.46 59.13 14.25
CA LYS A 564 30.85 58.66 12.99
C LYS A 564 31.54 57.41 12.44
N ALA A 565 32.88 57.35 12.49
CA ALA A 565 33.65 56.19 12.06
C ALA A 565 33.40 54.96 12.95
N GLU A 566 33.33 55.14 14.27
CA GLU A 566 33.00 54.04 15.20
C GLU A 566 31.56 53.55 15.03
N ILE A 567 30.58 54.44 14.84
CA ILE A 567 29.19 54.07 14.54
C ILE A 567 29.08 53.37 13.16
N GLY A 568 29.95 53.71 12.20
CA GLY A 568 30.14 52.97 10.95
C GLY A 568 30.58 51.53 11.22
N ARG A 569 31.72 51.37 11.90
CA ARG A 569 32.29 50.07 12.30
C ARG A 569 31.32 49.22 13.14
N GLN A 570 30.49 49.85 13.97
CA GLN A 570 29.47 49.14 14.76
C GLN A 570 28.30 48.66 13.89
N ARG A 571 27.89 49.42 12.85
CA ARG A 571 26.93 48.92 11.86
C ARG A 571 27.51 47.79 11.02
N GLU A 572 28.75 47.91 10.55
CA GLU A 572 29.45 46.85 9.80
C GLU A 572 29.46 45.53 10.60
N LYS A 573 29.75 45.59 11.90
CA LYS A 573 29.68 44.42 12.80
C LYS A 573 28.26 43.88 13.02
N MET A 574 27.25 44.76 13.10
CA MET A 574 25.86 44.30 13.20
C MET A 574 25.41 43.61 11.91
N GLU A 575 25.85 44.11 10.75
CA GLU A 575 25.59 43.53 9.42
C GLU A 575 26.29 42.17 9.27
N GLU A 576 27.56 42.06 9.68
CA GLU A 576 28.31 40.79 9.80
C GLU A 576 27.58 39.79 10.71
N ILE A 577 27.11 40.21 11.89
CA ILE A 577 26.33 39.36 12.80
C ILE A 577 25.02 38.90 12.16
N THR A 578 24.29 39.76 11.43
CA THR A 578 23.06 39.35 10.74
C THR A 578 23.34 38.34 9.61
N VAL A 579 24.43 38.52 8.84
CA VAL A 579 24.82 37.55 7.81
C VAL A 579 25.22 36.20 8.43
N LEU A 580 25.90 36.21 9.57
CA LEU A 580 26.23 34.99 10.33
C LEU A 580 24.97 34.32 10.92
N GLN A 581 23.96 35.09 11.35
CA GLN A 581 22.67 34.55 11.80
C GLN A 581 21.88 33.94 10.62
N GLU A 582 21.83 34.61 9.48
CA GLU A 582 21.20 34.07 8.26
C GLU A 582 21.92 32.82 7.73
N GLN A 583 23.25 32.73 7.89
CA GLN A 583 24.00 31.50 7.64
C GLN A 583 23.61 30.42 8.64
N GLN A 584 23.59 30.71 9.94
CA GLN A 584 23.24 29.74 10.98
C GLN A 584 21.82 29.17 10.80
N GLU A 585 20.84 29.98 10.40
CA GLU A 585 19.49 29.49 10.11
C GLU A 585 19.41 28.64 8.83
N ARG A 586 20.21 28.95 7.80
CA ARG A 586 20.34 28.09 6.61
C ARG A 586 21.01 26.76 6.94
N ASP A 587 22.09 26.78 7.73
CA ASP A 587 22.81 25.58 8.18
C ASP A 587 21.89 24.70 9.05
N LYS A 588 21.07 25.30 9.92
CA LYS A 588 20.04 24.57 10.70
C LYS A 588 19.01 23.91 9.79
N GLN A 589 18.52 24.61 8.76
CA GLN A 589 17.53 24.09 7.81
C GLN A 589 18.09 22.91 7.01
N GLU A 590 19.34 23.02 6.53
CA GLU A 590 20.06 21.93 5.86
C GLU A 590 20.28 20.73 6.80
N ILE A 591 20.68 20.96 8.05
CA ILE A 591 20.81 19.91 9.07
C ILE A 591 19.45 19.24 9.35
N THR A 592 18.32 19.96 9.31
CA THR A 592 16.99 19.33 9.45
C THR A 592 16.60 18.51 8.22
N SER A 593 16.82 18.98 6.99
CA SER A 593 16.51 18.17 5.79
C SER A 593 17.39 16.92 5.71
N LEU A 594 18.68 17.03 6.03
CA LEU A 594 19.58 15.86 6.09
C LEU A 594 19.18 14.86 7.19
N ARG A 595 18.58 15.30 8.30
CA ARG A 595 18.00 14.40 9.31
C ARG A 595 16.76 13.71 8.79
N GLU A 596 15.83 14.43 8.14
CA GLU A 596 14.64 13.85 7.53
C GLU A 596 14.99 12.82 6.44
N GLU A 597 16.05 13.07 5.64
CA GLU A 597 16.59 12.09 4.69
C GLU A 597 17.19 10.86 5.39
N VAL A 598 17.99 11.04 6.44
CA VAL A 598 18.58 9.92 7.22
C VAL A 598 17.49 9.09 7.91
N ASP A 599 16.46 9.71 8.49
CA ASP A 599 15.34 9.01 9.10
C ASP A 599 14.50 8.28 8.03
N GLY A 600 14.29 8.89 6.86
CA GLY A 600 13.61 8.28 5.71
C GLY A 600 14.38 7.09 5.10
N LEU A 601 15.70 7.16 5.04
CA LEU A 601 16.57 6.05 4.64
C LEU A 601 16.60 4.95 5.70
N THR A 602 16.60 5.31 6.99
CA THR A 602 16.53 4.36 8.11
C THR A 602 15.20 3.60 8.10
N GLY A 603 14.09 4.27 7.79
CA GLY A 603 12.78 3.64 7.56
C GLY A 603 12.82 2.63 6.40
N GLN A 604 13.35 3.02 5.24
CA GLN A 604 13.54 2.12 4.10
C GLN A 604 14.42 0.91 4.43
N MET A 605 15.51 1.10 5.19
CA MET A 605 16.36 0.00 5.65
C MET A 605 15.61 -0.95 6.60
N ALA A 606 14.77 -0.44 7.50
CA ALA A 606 13.96 -1.25 8.40
C ALA A 606 12.87 -2.03 7.66
N ASP A 607 12.26 -1.44 6.62
CA ASP A 607 11.31 -2.13 5.74
C ASP A 607 11.99 -3.24 4.92
N LEU A 608 13.15 -2.96 4.29
CA LEU A 608 13.92 -3.96 3.56
C LEU A 608 14.44 -5.09 4.46
N GLN A 609 14.82 -4.80 5.72
CA GLN A 609 15.15 -5.84 6.70
C GLN A 609 13.95 -6.73 7.02
N ARG A 610 12.74 -6.16 7.10
CA ARG A 610 11.49 -6.91 7.33
C ARG A 610 11.15 -7.79 6.14
N ASP A 611 11.32 -7.31 4.92
CA ASP A 611 11.10 -8.09 3.70
C ASP A 611 12.09 -9.26 3.55
N VAL A 612 13.37 -9.03 3.88
CA VAL A 612 14.41 -10.08 3.92
C VAL A 612 14.14 -11.10 5.03
N GLN A 613 13.66 -10.66 6.20
CA GLN A 613 13.28 -11.59 7.28
C GLN A 613 12.06 -12.42 6.87
N GLY A 614 11.02 -11.78 6.33
CA GLY A 614 9.84 -12.45 5.80
C GLY A 614 10.12 -13.32 4.56
N SER A 615 11.23 -13.12 3.83
CA SER A 615 11.66 -14.05 2.78
C SER A 615 12.35 -15.28 3.37
N ARG A 616 13.19 -15.12 4.40
CA ARG A 616 13.82 -16.24 5.12
C ARG A 616 12.80 -17.13 5.84
N GLU A 617 11.74 -16.54 6.38
CA GLU A 617 10.65 -17.28 7.01
C GLU A 617 9.91 -18.16 5.98
N ARG A 618 9.56 -17.59 4.81
CA ARG A 618 8.98 -18.36 3.69
C ARG A 618 9.94 -19.41 3.12
N GLU A 619 11.24 -19.12 3.08
CA GLU A 619 12.27 -20.09 2.68
C GLU A 619 12.36 -21.26 3.68
N ALA A 620 12.33 -20.98 4.99
CA ALA A 620 12.29 -22.00 6.04
C ALA A 620 11.00 -22.84 5.99
N GLU A 621 9.84 -22.24 5.70
CA GLU A 621 8.59 -22.97 5.46
C GLU A 621 8.71 -23.89 4.23
N LEU A 622 9.22 -23.39 3.10
CA LEU A 622 9.43 -24.17 1.88
C LEU A 622 10.44 -25.32 2.07
N LEU A 623 11.51 -25.10 2.85
CA LEU A 623 12.44 -26.14 3.26
C LEU A 623 11.74 -27.19 4.14
N GLY A 624 10.92 -26.76 5.11
CA GLY A 624 10.10 -27.67 5.94
C GLY A 624 9.02 -28.43 5.17
N PHE A 625 8.46 -27.87 4.08
CA PHE A 625 7.62 -28.62 3.15
C PHE A 625 8.43 -29.61 2.31
N THR A 626 9.64 -29.23 1.88
CA THR A 626 10.56 -30.09 1.11
C THR A 626 11.05 -31.27 1.95
N GLU A 627 11.38 -31.05 3.22
CA GLU A 627 11.71 -32.11 4.19
C GLU A 627 10.54 -33.08 4.36
N LYS A 628 9.33 -32.58 4.61
CA LYS A 628 8.12 -33.41 4.75
C LYS A 628 7.81 -34.21 3.47
N LEU A 629 7.98 -33.61 2.29
CA LEU A 629 7.83 -34.30 1.01
C LEU A 629 8.91 -35.36 0.79
N SER A 630 10.17 -35.07 1.10
CA SER A 630 11.29 -36.01 0.97
C SER A 630 11.14 -37.19 1.93
N SER A 631 10.74 -36.93 3.18
CA SER A 631 10.40 -37.95 4.18
C SER A 631 9.23 -38.82 3.73
N LYS A 632 8.14 -38.22 3.23
CA LYS A 632 7.01 -38.94 2.60
C LYS A 632 7.45 -39.80 1.42
N ASN A 633 8.34 -39.30 0.56
CA ASN A 633 8.82 -40.01 -0.62
C ASN A 633 9.74 -41.18 -0.23
N ALA A 634 10.62 -40.99 0.75
CA ALA A 634 11.44 -42.06 1.31
C ALA A 634 10.59 -43.15 1.98
N GLN A 635 9.53 -42.78 2.72
CA GLN A 635 8.57 -43.73 3.26
C GLN A 635 7.85 -44.50 2.14
N LEU A 636 7.33 -43.81 1.12
CA LEU A 636 6.65 -44.45 -0.01
C LEU A 636 7.57 -45.35 -0.84
N GLN A 637 8.86 -45.01 -0.99
CA GLN A 637 9.85 -45.90 -1.61
C GLN A 637 10.14 -47.11 -0.73
N TYR A 638 10.25 -46.96 0.60
CA TYR A 638 10.37 -48.09 1.50
C TYR A 638 9.16 -49.04 1.43
N GLU A 639 7.94 -48.49 1.46
CA GLU A 639 6.69 -49.24 1.31
C GLU A 639 6.61 -49.92 -0.06
N SER A 640 6.97 -49.23 -1.15
CA SER A 640 7.02 -49.80 -2.51
C SER A 640 8.06 -50.91 -2.63
N ASN A 641 9.25 -50.76 -2.02
CA ASN A 641 10.30 -51.78 -2.05
C ASN A 641 9.93 -53.00 -1.20
N ALA A 642 9.23 -52.79 -0.07
CA ALA A 642 8.71 -53.88 0.76
C ALA A 642 7.60 -54.66 0.05
N LEU A 643 6.70 -53.96 -0.66
CA LEU A 643 5.68 -54.58 -1.51
C LEU A 643 6.28 -55.29 -2.73
N GLN A 644 7.30 -54.71 -3.37
CA GLN A 644 8.02 -55.37 -4.47
C GLN A 644 8.70 -56.66 -3.99
N SER A 645 9.39 -56.63 -2.83
CA SER A 645 10.02 -57.82 -2.25
C SER A 645 9.00 -58.92 -1.91
N GLN A 646 7.79 -58.55 -1.43
CA GLN A 646 6.69 -59.50 -1.26
C GLN A 646 6.17 -60.06 -2.59
N LEU A 647 6.04 -59.21 -3.62
CA LEU A 647 5.64 -59.64 -4.96
C LEU A 647 6.67 -60.58 -5.60
N ASP A 648 7.97 -60.28 -5.44
CA ASP A 648 9.08 -61.10 -5.92
C ASP A 648 9.11 -62.46 -5.21
N GLN A 649 8.85 -62.50 -3.89
CA GLN A 649 8.75 -63.74 -3.11
C GLN A 649 7.49 -64.58 -3.46
N ILE A 650 6.36 -63.93 -3.75
CA ILE A 650 5.16 -64.60 -4.26
C ILE A 650 5.41 -65.12 -5.69
N SER A 651 6.13 -64.36 -6.52
CA SER A 651 6.49 -64.75 -7.89
C SER A 651 7.51 -65.91 -7.91
N SER A 652 8.49 -65.92 -6.99
CA SER A 652 9.45 -67.02 -6.87
C SER A 652 8.76 -68.30 -6.39
N SER A 653 7.91 -68.21 -5.36
CA SER A 653 7.14 -69.38 -4.91
C SER A 653 6.09 -69.84 -5.93
N PHE A 654 5.51 -68.93 -6.72
CA PHE A 654 4.67 -69.30 -7.87
C PHE A 654 5.45 -70.02 -8.96
N THR A 655 6.64 -69.53 -9.33
CA THR A 655 7.48 -70.19 -10.36
C THR A 655 8.07 -71.51 -9.88
N GLU A 656 8.39 -71.65 -8.58
CA GLU A 656 8.71 -72.94 -7.95
C GLU A 656 7.51 -73.90 -8.01
N LEU A 657 6.30 -73.45 -7.63
CA LEU A 657 5.09 -74.29 -7.71
C LEU A 657 4.75 -74.67 -9.15
N GLN A 658 4.93 -73.77 -10.11
CA GLN A 658 4.75 -74.05 -11.55
C GLN A 658 5.81 -75.05 -12.03
N GLY A 659 7.09 -74.89 -11.67
CA GLY A 659 8.15 -75.83 -12.01
C GLY A 659 7.90 -77.22 -11.43
N ASN A 660 7.43 -77.31 -10.18
CA ASN A 660 7.00 -78.57 -9.57
C ASN A 660 5.78 -79.19 -10.27
N LEU A 661 4.83 -78.37 -10.75
CA LEU A 661 3.68 -78.83 -11.53
C LEU A 661 4.10 -79.36 -12.91
N GLU A 662 5.01 -78.66 -13.60
CA GLU A 662 5.56 -79.05 -14.89
C GLU A 662 6.43 -80.31 -14.77
N GLU A 663 7.25 -80.44 -13.71
CA GLU A 663 8.03 -81.65 -13.44
C GLU A 663 7.11 -82.83 -13.11
N THR A 664 6.12 -82.66 -12.23
CA THR A 664 5.18 -83.75 -11.90
C THR A 664 4.30 -84.14 -13.09
N SER A 665 3.92 -83.18 -13.96
CA SER A 665 3.27 -83.46 -15.24
C SER A 665 4.20 -84.23 -16.18
N GLY A 666 5.47 -83.84 -16.32
CA GLY A 666 6.47 -84.56 -17.12
C GLY A 666 6.73 -85.99 -16.61
N GLN A 667 6.80 -86.15 -15.28
CA GLN A 667 6.90 -87.47 -14.65
C GLN A 667 5.65 -88.33 -14.87
N LEU A 668 4.45 -87.73 -14.98
CA LEU A 668 3.21 -88.43 -15.32
C LEU A 668 3.16 -88.80 -16.82
N ASP A 669 3.54 -87.89 -17.71
CA ASP A 669 3.68 -88.15 -19.15
C ASP A 669 4.69 -89.28 -19.42
N ASP A 670 5.83 -89.29 -18.73
CA ASP A 670 6.81 -90.36 -18.89
C ASP A 670 6.36 -91.68 -18.25
N LYS A 671 5.50 -91.65 -17.22
CA LYS A 671 4.81 -92.85 -16.70
C LYS A 671 3.79 -93.35 -17.74
N LEU A 672 3.04 -92.45 -18.37
CA LEU A 672 2.08 -92.76 -19.43
C LEU A 672 2.79 -93.39 -20.65
N LYS A 673 3.84 -92.74 -21.19
CA LYS A 673 4.65 -93.28 -22.30
C LYS A 673 5.26 -94.65 -21.99
N ARG A 674 5.67 -94.89 -20.74
CA ARG A 674 6.20 -96.20 -20.30
C ARG A 674 5.10 -97.26 -20.22
N GLU A 675 3.92 -96.93 -19.71
CA GLU A 675 2.76 -97.82 -19.74
C GLU A 675 2.32 -98.08 -21.19
N GLU A 676 2.21 -97.05 -22.04
CA GLU A 676 1.92 -97.18 -23.48
C GLU A 676 2.92 -98.07 -24.20
N MET A 677 4.22 -97.95 -23.90
CA MET A 677 5.26 -98.83 -24.46
C MET A 677 5.08 -100.28 -24.00
N LEU A 678 4.77 -100.51 -22.71
CA LEU A 678 4.49 -101.85 -22.18
C LEU A 678 3.22 -102.43 -22.82
N ARG A 679 2.17 -101.63 -23.04
CA ARG A 679 0.96 -102.06 -23.77
C ARG A 679 1.22 -102.31 -25.24
N GLN A 680 2.09 -101.55 -25.90
CA GLN A 680 2.52 -101.84 -27.27
C GLN A 680 3.32 -103.15 -27.34
N GLN A 681 4.19 -103.44 -26.37
CA GLN A 681 4.91 -104.71 -26.28
C GLN A 681 3.96 -105.89 -25.99
N GLU A 682 3.00 -105.72 -25.07
CA GLU A 682 1.94 -106.69 -24.79
C GLU A 682 1.10 -106.99 -26.05
N VAL A 683 0.66 -105.95 -26.77
CA VAL A 683 -0.10 -106.08 -28.03
C VAL A 683 0.74 -106.70 -29.15
N GLN A 684 2.03 -106.37 -29.26
CA GLN A 684 2.94 -106.99 -30.22
C GLN A 684 3.14 -108.48 -29.92
N GLY A 685 3.41 -108.85 -28.67
CA GLY A 685 3.53 -110.25 -28.25
C GLY A 685 2.25 -111.05 -28.51
N LEU A 686 1.07 -110.49 -28.22
CA LEU A 686 -0.22 -111.09 -28.54
C LEU A 686 -0.49 -111.18 -30.05
N GLN A 687 0.05 -110.25 -30.85
CA GLN A 687 -0.01 -110.31 -32.31
C GLN A 687 0.94 -111.37 -32.89
N GLU A 688 2.14 -111.53 -32.33
CA GLU A 688 3.09 -112.59 -32.69
C GLU A 688 2.56 -113.98 -32.30
N GLU A 689 2.00 -114.15 -31.09
CA GLU A 689 1.33 -115.38 -30.66
C GLU A 689 0.14 -115.71 -31.58
N ARG A 690 -0.70 -114.71 -31.88
CA ARG A 690 -1.82 -114.87 -32.83
C ARG A 690 -1.34 -115.20 -34.24
N ALA A 691 -0.21 -114.66 -34.68
CA ALA A 691 0.39 -115.00 -35.98
C ALA A 691 0.95 -116.42 -35.99
N ALA A 692 1.65 -116.84 -34.92
CA ALA A 692 2.13 -118.21 -34.75
C ALA A 692 0.97 -119.21 -34.80
N LEU A 693 -0.09 -118.99 -34.00
CA LEU A 693 -1.32 -119.80 -34.02
C LEU A 693 -2.02 -119.78 -35.39
N GLN A 694 -1.99 -118.66 -36.13
CA GLN A 694 -2.49 -118.62 -37.51
C GLN A 694 -1.63 -119.45 -38.47
N THR A 695 -0.31 -119.48 -38.32
CA THR A 695 0.57 -120.36 -39.11
C THR A 695 0.41 -121.83 -38.76
N GLU A 696 0.19 -122.17 -37.48
CA GLU A 696 -0.12 -123.54 -37.04
C GLU A 696 -1.47 -123.98 -37.60
N VAL A 697 -2.52 -123.15 -37.51
CA VAL A 697 -3.82 -123.42 -38.14
C VAL A 697 -3.70 -123.52 -39.66
N ALA A 698 -2.79 -122.80 -40.31
CA ALA A 698 -2.52 -122.95 -41.74
C ALA A 698 -1.83 -124.29 -42.05
N GLN A 699 -0.82 -124.70 -41.28
CA GLN A 699 -0.15 -126.00 -41.41
C GLN A 699 -1.11 -127.18 -41.16
N LEU A 700 -2.00 -127.05 -40.17
CA LEU A 700 -3.05 -128.03 -39.90
C LEU A 700 -4.08 -128.08 -41.04
N LYS A 701 -4.44 -126.93 -41.65
CA LYS A 701 -5.29 -126.89 -42.85
C LYS A 701 -4.63 -127.57 -44.05
N THR A 702 -3.37 -127.23 -44.37
CA THR A 702 -2.66 -127.88 -45.48
C THR A 702 -2.49 -129.37 -45.21
N ARG A 703 -2.25 -129.80 -43.97
CA ARG A 703 -2.21 -131.23 -43.63
C ARG A 703 -3.58 -131.93 -43.78
N VAL A 704 -4.69 -131.25 -43.50
CA VAL A 704 -6.05 -131.75 -43.78
C VAL A 704 -6.34 -131.79 -45.29
N GLU A 705 -5.78 -130.88 -46.07
CA GLU A 705 -5.88 -130.86 -47.53
C GLU A 705 -5.03 -131.96 -48.18
N GLU A 706 -3.80 -132.17 -47.72
CA GLU A 706 -2.95 -133.33 -48.06
C GLU A 706 -3.67 -134.65 -47.74
N LEU A 707 -4.23 -134.81 -46.54
CA LEU A 707 -4.98 -136.01 -46.16
C LEU A 707 -6.27 -136.19 -46.99
N ARG A 708 -6.90 -135.10 -47.47
CA ARG A 708 -8.00 -135.16 -48.43
C ARG A 708 -7.54 -135.59 -49.81
N ASP A 709 -6.40 -135.12 -50.29
CA ASP A 709 -5.85 -135.52 -51.59
C ASP A 709 -5.24 -136.92 -51.56
N GLU A 710 -4.69 -137.38 -50.44
CA GLU A 710 -4.40 -138.79 -50.18
C GLU A 710 -5.68 -139.63 -50.21
N LEU A 711 -6.79 -139.17 -49.60
CA LEU A 711 -8.08 -139.85 -49.67
C LEU A 711 -8.68 -139.85 -51.09
N VAL A 712 -8.54 -138.76 -51.85
CA VAL A 712 -9.01 -138.65 -53.25
C VAL A 712 -8.14 -139.49 -54.18
N THR A 713 -6.83 -139.54 -53.99
CA THR A 713 -5.93 -140.41 -54.77
C THR A 713 -6.09 -141.88 -54.40
N GLN A 714 -6.38 -142.23 -53.14
CA GLN A 714 -6.81 -143.57 -52.76
C GLN A 714 -8.15 -143.95 -53.40
N LYS A 715 -9.15 -143.06 -53.39
CA LYS A 715 -10.42 -143.27 -54.12
C LYS A 715 -10.18 -143.42 -55.63
N ARG A 716 -9.26 -142.65 -56.23
CA ARG A 716 -8.85 -142.81 -57.64
C ARG A 716 -8.12 -144.14 -57.89
N LYS A 717 -7.25 -144.60 -56.99
CA LYS A 717 -6.60 -145.93 -57.07
C LYS A 717 -7.61 -147.07 -56.96
N GLN A 718 -8.53 -147.00 -56.00
CA GLN A 718 -9.63 -147.97 -55.85
C GLN A 718 -10.53 -147.98 -57.11
N ALA A 719 -10.92 -146.80 -57.62
CA ALA A 719 -11.69 -146.69 -58.86
C ALA A 719 -10.90 -147.16 -60.10
N ALA A 720 -9.57 -147.01 -60.13
CA ALA A 720 -8.72 -147.55 -61.18
C ALA A 720 -8.65 -149.08 -61.12
N ASN A 721 -8.46 -149.68 -59.94
CA ASN A 721 -8.49 -151.13 -59.75
C ASN A 721 -9.86 -151.71 -60.14
N ILE A 722 -10.97 -151.05 -59.78
CA ILE A 722 -12.33 -151.45 -60.20
C ILE A 722 -12.46 -151.36 -61.74
N LYS A 723 -11.95 -150.30 -62.37
CA LYS A 723 -11.95 -150.16 -63.84
C LYS A 723 -11.07 -151.21 -64.52
N ASP A 724 -9.95 -151.62 -63.92
CA ASP A 724 -9.08 -152.65 -64.48
C ASP A 724 -9.71 -154.05 -64.37
N LEU A 725 -10.26 -154.41 -63.21
CA LEU A 725 -11.07 -155.63 -63.05
C LEU A 725 -12.24 -155.68 -64.04
N THR A 726 -12.88 -154.52 -64.30
CA THR A 726 -13.95 -154.38 -65.30
C THR A 726 -13.42 -154.54 -66.74
N LYS A 727 -12.22 -154.04 -67.05
CA LYS A 727 -11.54 -154.27 -68.33
C LYS A 727 -11.21 -155.75 -68.54
N GLN A 728 -10.60 -156.42 -67.56
CA GLN A 728 -10.27 -157.84 -67.65
C GLN A 728 -11.52 -158.70 -67.93
N LEU A 729 -12.64 -158.39 -67.27
CA LEU A 729 -13.92 -159.10 -67.44
C LEU A 729 -14.57 -158.84 -68.82
N THR A 730 -14.43 -157.63 -69.38
CA THR A 730 -14.92 -157.32 -70.73
C THR A 730 -13.99 -157.82 -71.84
N GLN A 731 -12.68 -157.84 -71.62
CA GLN A 731 -11.66 -158.32 -72.56
C GLN A 731 -11.74 -159.84 -72.80
N ALA A 732 -12.34 -160.60 -71.88
CA ALA A 732 -12.67 -162.01 -72.09
C ALA A 732 -13.80 -162.24 -73.13
N ARG A 733 -14.68 -161.24 -73.35
CA ARG A 733 -15.88 -161.36 -74.22
C ARG A 733 -15.69 -160.84 -75.65
N LYS A 734 -14.48 -160.42 -76.04
CA LYS A 734 -14.21 -159.83 -77.37
C LYS A 734 -13.01 -160.48 -78.11
N LYS A 735 -12.78 -161.78 -77.90
CA LYS A 735 -11.66 -162.56 -78.47
C LYS A 735 -11.92 -163.12 -79.89
N LEU A 736 -12.42 -162.33 -80.85
CA LEU A 736 -12.80 -162.88 -82.18
C LEU A 736 -12.38 -162.06 -83.42
N GLU A 737 -12.11 -160.76 -83.28
CA GLU A 737 -11.60 -159.86 -84.35
C GLU A 737 -10.63 -158.90 -83.64
N GLN A 738 -9.30 -158.88 -83.79
CA GLN A 738 -8.36 -159.39 -84.81
C GLN A 738 -8.39 -158.65 -86.16
N VAL A 739 -7.19 -158.30 -86.63
CA VAL A 739 -6.83 -157.65 -87.92
C VAL A 739 -6.93 -156.10 -87.96
N GLU A 740 -5.75 -155.46 -87.78
CA GLU A 740 -5.23 -154.29 -88.53
C GLU A 740 -5.83 -152.86 -88.35
N ASN A 741 -5.07 -151.76 -88.51
CA ASN A 741 -3.63 -151.54 -88.30
C ASN A 741 -3.30 -150.02 -88.14
N GLY A 742 -2.18 -149.69 -87.48
CA GLY A 742 -1.60 -148.32 -87.42
C GLY A 742 -2.35 -147.28 -86.55
N GLY A 743 -1.75 -146.13 -86.21
CA GLY A 743 -0.35 -145.73 -86.38
C GLY A 743 -0.09 -144.25 -86.04
N CYS A 744 0.96 -144.00 -85.23
CA CYS A 744 1.71 -142.75 -84.98
C CYS A 744 1.06 -141.33 -85.09
N ASP A 745 1.19 -140.60 -83.97
CA ASP A 745 1.94 -139.33 -83.81
C ASP A 745 1.45 -137.97 -84.40
N ARG A 746 1.81 -136.93 -83.62
CA ARG A 746 2.10 -135.52 -83.94
C ARG A 746 1.03 -134.45 -84.22
N ASP A 747 1.43 -133.26 -83.73
CA ASP A 747 1.02 -131.89 -84.06
C ASP A 747 -0.45 -131.47 -83.72
N ALA A 748 -0.75 -130.21 -83.37
CA ALA A 748 0.07 -128.99 -83.38
C ALA A 748 -0.35 -127.95 -82.30
N SER A 749 0.61 -127.07 -81.93
CA SER A 749 0.42 -125.60 -81.80
C SER A 749 -0.44 -125.02 -80.64
N SER A 750 -0.01 -124.01 -79.85
CA SER A 750 0.37 -122.59 -80.16
C SER A 750 -0.76 -121.64 -79.72
N MET A 751 -0.58 -120.43 -79.14
CA MET A 751 0.58 -119.68 -78.63
C MET A 751 0.05 -118.67 -77.56
N GLY A 752 0.90 -118.08 -76.73
CA GLY A 752 0.50 -116.93 -75.89
C GLY A 752 1.58 -116.39 -74.94
N SER A 753 2.14 -115.21 -75.22
CA SER A 753 3.12 -114.51 -74.36
C SER A 753 3.25 -113.03 -74.76
N ARG A 754 3.52 -112.14 -73.78
CA ARG A 754 3.94 -110.71 -73.83
C ARG A 754 3.20 -109.89 -72.75
N SER A 755 3.76 -108.87 -72.10
CA SER A 755 5.16 -108.38 -72.05
C SER A 755 5.38 -107.51 -70.80
N SER A 756 6.65 -107.38 -70.33
CA SER A 756 7.25 -106.20 -69.64
C SER A 756 6.59 -105.63 -68.36
N SER A 757 7.31 -105.14 -67.33
CA SER A 757 8.76 -105.10 -67.03
C SER A 757 8.99 -104.59 -65.59
N SER A 758 10.14 -104.95 -64.97
CA SER A 758 10.91 -104.26 -63.89
C SER A 758 10.17 -103.56 -62.73
N GLY A 759 10.45 -103.78 -61.44
CA GLY A 759 11.43 -104.68 -60.80
C GLY A 759 12.80 -104.05 -60.45
N SER A 760 12.94 -103.48 -59.25
CA SER A 760 14.21 -103.45 -58.47
C SER A 760 13.98 -102.96 -57.03
N LEU A 761 14.84 -103.41 -56.11
CA LEU A 761 15.11 -102.82 -54.79
C LEU A 761 15.90 -101.49 -54.96
N ASN A 762 16.01 -100.67 -53.91
CA ASN A 762 17.13 -99.74 -53.80
C ASN A 762 17.49 -99.31 -52.37
N ALA A 763 18.74 -98.89 -52.13
CA ALA A 763 19.23 -98.41 -50.84
C ALA A 763 20.33 -97.33 -50.99
N ARG A 764 20.22 -96.25 -50.19
CA ARG A 764 21.26 -95.27 -49.77
C ARG A 764 22.32 -94.79 -50.79
N HIS A 765 22.16 -93.58 -51.35
CA HIS A 765 23.10 -92.42 -51.17
C HIS A 765 22.85 -91.21 -52.12
N GLY A 766 23.18 -90.00 -51.63
CA GLY A 766 23.75 -88.90 -52.43
C GLY A 766 22.80 -87.81 -52.99
N GLY A 767 23.20 -86.53 -52.85
CA GLY A 767 22.54 -85.34 -53.46
C GLY A 767 21.26 -84.90 -52.73
N SER A 768 21.13 -83.76 -52.05
CA SER A 768 21.65 -82.38 -52.24
C SER A 768 20.95 -81.57 -53.35
N SER A 769 19.74 -81.07 -53.04
CA SER A 769 19.23 -79.77 -53.52
C SER A 769 17.95 -79.39 -52.76
N GLY A 770 18.08 -78.65 -51.67
CA GLY A 770 16.97 -78.05 -50.93
C GLY A 770 17.44 -76.70 -50.40
N VAL A 771 16.96 -75.61 -51.00
CA VAL A 771 17.62 -74.29 -50.88
C VAL A 771 17.21 -73.57 -49.59
N GLU A 772 18.13 -73.56 -48.63
CA GLU A 772 18.36 -72.34 -47.83
C GLU A 772 19.32 -71.42 -48.58
N GLU A 773 18.97 -70.13 -48.63
CA GLU A 773 19.89 -69.00 -48.71
C GLU A 773 19.20 -67.81 -47.99
N ARG A 774 19.87 -67.00 -47.16
CA ARG A 774 21.28 -67.03 -46.76
C ARG A 774 21.50 -66.36 -45.39
N SER A 775 21.73 -67.17 -44.36
CA SER A 775 22.61 -66.80 -43.24
C SER A 775 24.08 -66.87 -43.73
N PRO A 776 25.12 -66.34 -43.06
CA PRO A 776 25.18 -65.76 -41.70
C PRO A 776 25.76 -64.31 -41.75
N GLU A 777 26.68 -63.73 -40.94
CA GLU A 777 27.61 -64.25 -39.93
C GLU A 777 28.20 -63.13 -39.00
N ASN A 778 28.65 -63.54 -37.80
CA ASN A 778 29.82 -63.14 -36.98
C ASN A 778 30.55 -61.78 -37.15
N GLN A 779 31.19 -61.18 -36.14
CA GLN A 779 31.30 -61.36 -34.67
C GLN A 779 32.00 -60.10 -34.08
N SER A 780 32.17 -60.03 -32.76
CA SER A 780 33.19 -59.21 -32.06
C SER A 780 33.08 -57.67 -32.09
N GLY A 781 33.03 -57.07 -30.89
CA GLY A 781 33.62 -55.74 -30.65
C GLY A 781 35.12 -55.86 -30.28
N PRO A 782 35.73 -54.87 -29.56
CA PRO A 782 35.13 -53.63 -29.08
C PRO A 782 36.01 -52.35 -29.13
N SER A 783 35.37 -51.19 -28.92
CA SER A 783 35.88 -50.02 -28.18
C SER A 783 36.82 -48.97 -28.83
N VAL A 784 36.77 -47.78 -28.20
CA VAL A 784 37.69 -46.59 -28.18
C VAL A 784 37.69 -45.57 -29.36
N VAL A 785 37.81 -44.29 -28.96
CA VAL A 785 38.30 -43.07 -29.67
C VAL A 785 37.29 -42.09 -30.33
N VAL A 786 36.84 -41.12 -29.51
CA VAL A 786 36.78 -39.64 -29.74
C VAL A 786 35.90 -39.03 -30.87
N VAL A 787 34.83 -38.35 -30.41
CA VAL A 787 34.41 -36.95 -30.70
C VAL A 787 34.77 -36.33 -32.07
N ASP A 788 33.77 -36.01 -32.89
CA ASP A 788 33.06 -34.72 -32.80
C ASP A 788 31.60 -34.82 -33.30
N SER A 789 30.69 -33.95 -32.84
CA SER A 789 29.25 -34.07 -33.09
C SER A 789 28.51 -32.73 -33.15
N PHE A 790 28.29 -32.25 -34.37
CA PHE A 790 27.38 -31.15 -34.67
C PHE A 790 26.13 -31.67 -35.41
N PRO A 791 24.91 -31.47 -34.88
CA PRO A 791 23.69 -31.84 -35.59
C PRO A 791 23.47 -30.95 -36.82
N GLU A 792 23.37 -31.54 -38.01
CA GLU A 792 22.94 -30.80 -39.20
C GLU A 792 21.44 -30.46 -39.06
N VAL A 793 21.14 -29.18 -38.82
CA VAL A 793 19.76 -28.70 -38.69
C VAL A 793 19.10 -28.69 -40.07
N ASP A 794 17.98 -29.41 -40.19
CA ASP A 794 17.23 -29.57 -41.43
C ASP A 794 16.87 -28.20 -42.06
N LYS A 795 17.38 -28.00 -43.27
CA LYS A 795 17.21 -26.78 -44.07
C LYS A 795 15.74 -26.49 -44.37
N THR A 796 14.89 -27.52 -44.46
CA THR A 796 13.44 -27.35 -44.64
C THR A 796 12.81 -26.72 -43.39
N VAL A 797 13.13 -27.22 -42.20
CA VAL A 797 12.63 -26.69 -40.91
C VAL A 797 13.09 -25.25 -40.69
N LEU A 798 14.31 -24.90 -41.12
CA LEU A 798 14.83 -23.54 -41.05
C LEU A 798 14.07 -22.58 -41.98
N VAL A 799 13.86 -22.95 -43.26
CA VAL A 799 13.05 -22.18 -44.22
C VAL A 799 11.62 -22.01 -43.71
N ASP A 800 11.03 -23.08 -43.18
CA ASP A 800 9.67 -23.09 -42.69
C ASP A 800 9.50 -22.23 -41.41
N ARG A 801 10.56 -22.11 -40.59
CA ARG A 801 10.66 -21.15 -39.48
C ARG A 801 10.79 -19.71 -39.97
N ILE A 802 11.59 -19.46 -41.01
CA ILE A 802 11.74 -18.15 -41.65
C ILE A 802 10.40 -17.68 -42.25
N VAL A 803 9.71 -18.52 -43.02
CA VAL A 803 8.40 -18.20 -43.61
C VAL A 803 7.34 -17.93 -42.54
N ARG A 804 7.36 -18.67 -41.43
CA ARG A 804 6.50 -18.38 -40.26
C ARG A 804 6.83 -17.04 -39.60
N LEU A 805 8.11 -16.69 -39.45
CA LEU A 805 8.54 -15.40 -38.92
C LEU A 805 8.19 -14.24 -39.86
N GLN A 806 8.38 -14.40 -41.17
CA GLN A 806 7.98 -13.41 -42.18
C GLN A 806 6.46 -13.16 -42.16
N LYS A 807 5.64 -14.23 -42.11
CA LYS A 807 4.17 -14.10 -41.96
C LYS A 807 3.76 -13.47 -40.63
N ALA A 808 4.52 -13.70 -39.55
CA ALA A 808 4.28 -13.06 -38.25
C ALA A 808 4.70 -11.57 -38.24
N LEU A 809 5.76 -11.20 -38.97
CA LEU A 809 6.19 -9.82 -39.15
C LEU A 809 5.23 -9.04 -40.04
N ALA A 810 4.77 -9.61 -41.16
CA ALA A 810 3.75 -9.00 -42.02
C ALA A 810 2.47 -8.65 -41.23
N ARG A 811 1.95 -9.60 -40.45
CA ARG A 811 0.77 -9.35 -39.57
C ARG A 811 1.00 -8.33 -38.46
N LYS A 812 2.25 -8.14 -38.03
CA LYS A 812 2.61 -7.05 -37.11
C LYS A 812 2.65 -5.71 -37.83
N GLN A 813 3.19 -5.68 -39.05
CA GLN A 813 3.27 -4.50 -39.90
C GLN A 813 1.87 -4.01 -40.30
N GLU A 814 0.99 -4.89 -40.80
CA GLU A 814 -0.43 -4.61 -41.06
C GLU A 814 -1.14 -4.01 -39.84
N LYS A 815 -0.82 -4.50 -38.63
CA LYS A 815 -1.38 -3.98 -37.37
C LYS A 815 -0.79 -2.63 -36.97
N ILE A 816 0.49 -2.37 -37.25
CA ILE A 816 1.13 -1.06 -37.02
C ILE A 816 0.50 -0.03 -37.95
N GLU A 817 0.39 -0.33 -39.24
CA GLU A 817 -0.23 0.54 -40.26
C GLU A 817 -1.70 0.87 -39.89
N PHE A 818 -2.49 -0.13 -39.49
CA PHE A 818 -3.85 0.08 -38.99
C PHE A 818 -3.89 0.99 -37.74
N MET A 819 -2.96 0.82 -36.79
CA MET A 819 -2.88 1.67 -35.59
C MET A 819 -2.43 3.08 -35.93
N GLU A 820 -1.49 3.26 -36.87
CA GLU A 820 -1.06 4.56 -37.34
C GLU A 820 -2.18 5.32 -38.05
N ASP A 821 -2.96 4.67 -38.91
CA ASP A 821 -4.10 5.31 -39.59
C ASP A 821 -5.23 5.66 -38.61
N HIS A 822 -5.49 4.81 -37.62
CA HIS A 822 -6.41 5.15 -36.52
C HIS A 822 -5.91 6.35 -35.70
N ILE A 823 -4.60 6.44 -35.42
CA ILE A 823 -3.99 7.59 -34.74
C ILE A 823 -4.09 8.86 -35.62
N LYS A 824 -3.82 8.78 -36.92
CA LYS A 824 -4.00 9.89 -37.88
C LYS A 824 -5.46 10.37 -37.87
N GLN A 825 -6.43 9.46 -37.90
CA GLN A 825 -7.85 9.78 -37.85
C GLN A 825 -8.26 10.44 -36.51
N LEU A 826 -7.78 9.92 -35.37
CA LEU A 826 -8.04 10.51 -34.05
C LEU A 826 -7.45 11.91 -33.92
N VAL A 827 -6.21 12.12 -34.39
CA VAL A 827 -5.55 13.44 -34.37
C VAL A 827 -6.31 14.44 -35.25
N GLU A 828 -6.80 14.02 -36.42
CA GLU A 828 -7.56 14.91 -37.30
C GLU A 828 -8.98 15.20 -36.75
N GLU A 829 -9.63 14.23 -36.10
CA GLU A 829 -10.87 14.45 -35.35
C GLU A 829 -10.67 15.40 -34.16
N ILE A 830 -9.54 15.30 -33.44
CA ILE A 830 -9.17 16.27 -32.40
C ILE A 830 -9.01 17.66 -33.01
N ARG A 831 -8.25 17.81 -34.12
CA ARG A 831 -8.08 19.12 -34.79
C ARG A 831 -9.39 19.72 -35.27
N LYS A 832 -10.30 18.93 -35.84
CA LYS A 832 -11.66 19.39 -36.19
C LYS A 832 -12.42 19.87 -34.96
N LYS A 833 -12.42 19.08 -33.87
CA LYS A 833 -13.12 19.43 -32.62
C LYS A 833 -12.51 20.67 -31.97
N THR A 834 -11.19 20.84 -31.96
CA THR A 834 -10.51 22.07 -31.53
C THR A 834 -10.90 23.27 -32.38
N LYS A 835 -10.94 23.15 -33.71
CA LYS A 835 -11.41 24.22 -34.61
C LYS A 835 -12.88 24.59 -34.38
N ILE A 836 -13.74 23.60 -34.13
CA ILE A 836 -15.15 23.82 -33.77
C ILE A 836 -15.23 24.56 -32.43
N ILE A 837 -14.56 24.08 -31.38
CA ILE A 837 -14.54 24.70 -30.05
C ILE A 837 -14.02 26.14 -30.13
N GLN A 838 -12.91 26.39 -30.85
CA GLN A 838 -12.41 27.75 -31.10
C GLN A 838 -13.45 28.61 -31.85
N SER A 839 -14.13 28.06 -32.85
CA SER A 839 -15.19 28.77 -33.59
C SER A 839 -16.49 28.99 -32.80
N TYR A 840 -16.72 28.28 -31.69
CA TYR A 840 -17.80 28.55 -30.74
C TYR A 840 -17.37 29.58 -29.69
N VAL A 841 -16.18 29.41 -29.09
CA VAL A 841 -15.60 30.35 -28.11
C VAL A 841 -15.36 31.75 -28.69
N LEU A 842 -15.10 31.87 -30.00
CA LEU A 842 -15.00 33.15 -30.72
C LEU A 842 -16.34 33.70 -31.24
N ARG A 843 -17.47 33.02 -30.98
CA ARG A 843 -18.80 33.41 -31.47
C ARG A 843 -19.82 33.66 -30.35
N GLU A 844 -19.69 32.96 -29.23
CA GLU A 844 -20.57 33.16 -28.06
C GLU A 844 -19.92 34.10 -27.05
N GLU A 845 -20.72 35.05 -26.54
CA GLU A 845 -20.30 35.95 -25.46
C GLU A 845 -20.11 35.18 -24.14
N THR A 846 -19.24 35.70 -23.27
CA THR A 846 -18.83 35.05 -22.00
C THR A 846 -19.97 34.98 -20.98
N GLY A 847 -20.86 34.00 -21.18
CA GLY A 847 -22.03 33.73 -20.34
C GLY A 847 -22.91 32.58 -20.86
N ALA A 848 -22.92 32.31 -22.17
CA ALA A 848 -23.80 31.30 -22.79
C ALA A 848 -23.56 29.86 -22.33
N LEU A 849 -22.35 29.54 -21.85
CA LEU A 849 -21.94 28.19 -21.41
C LEU A 849 -22.12 27.93 -19.90
N SER A 850 -23.03 28.65 -19.23
CA SER A 850 -23.44 28.30 -17.87
C SER A 850 -24.19 26.97 -17.88
N SER A 851 -23.82 26.05 -16.99
CA SER A 851 -24.57 24.79 -16.84
C SER A 851 -25.97 25.06 -16.25
N GLU A 852 -26.97 24.28 -16.66
CA GLU A 852 -28.33 24.36 -16.09
C GLU A 852 -28.32 24.23 -14.54
N ALA A 853 -27.42 23.42 -13.98
CA ALA A 853 -27.22 23.31 -12.53
C ALA A 853 -26.60 24.58 -11.89
N SER A 854 -25.79 25.33 -12.63
CA SER A 854 -25.24 26.64 -12.21
C SER A 854 -26.37 27.69 -12.19
N ASP A 855 -27.21 27.72 -13.23
CA ASP A 855 -28.32 28.66 -13.31
C ASP A 855 -29.44 28.36 -12.31
N ILE A 856 -29.72 27.08 -12.02
CA ILE A 856 -30.60 26.68 -10.89
C ILE A 856 -30.01 27.15 -9.56
N ASN A 857 -28.70 26.98 -9.31
CA ASN A 857 -28.06 27.49 -8.10
C ASN A 857 -28.11 29.04 -8.03
N LYS A 858 -27.91 29.73 -9.14
CA LYS A 858 -28.01 31.19 -9.25
C LYS A 858 -29.45 31.68 -8.99
N ALA A 859 -30.46 30.93 -9.45
CA ALA A 859 -31.87 31.17 -9.15
C ALA A 859 -32.23 30.89 -7.66
N HIS A 860 -31.58 29.92 -7.02
CA HIS A 860 -31.72 29.69 -5.57
C HIS A 860 -31.03 30.79 -4.74
N LEU A 861 -29.79 31.15 -5.07
CA LEU A 861 -29.01 32.20 -4.40
C LEU A 861 -29.68 33.58 -4.50
N SER A 862 -30.33 33.89 -5.62
CA SER A 862 -31.07 35.16 -5.80
C SER A 862 -32.44 35.17 -5.13
N ARG A 863 -33.09 34.02 -4.91
CA ARG A 863 -34.36 33.92 -4.15
C ARG A 863 -34.16 33.85 -2.63
N ARG A 864 -33.09 33.20 -2.17
CA ARG A 864 -32.80 32.99 -0.74
C ARG A 864 -31.96 34.12 -0.14
N GLY A 865 -31.22 34.85 -0.97
CA GLY A 865 -30.13 35.72 -0.54
C GLY A 865 -28.93 34.86 -0.15
N GLY A 866 -27.91 34.80 -1.01
CA GLY A 866 -26.68 34.05 -0.72
C GLY A 866 -25.93 34.59 0.51
N ILE A 867 -24.91 33.85 0.97
CA ILE A 867 -24.20 34.00 2.26
C ILE A 867 -23.90 35.46 2.69
N MET A 868 -23.58 36.36 1.77
CA MET A 868 -23.39 37.80 2.06
C MET A 868 -24.66 38.50 2.60
N ALA A 869 -25.86 38.13 2.12
CA ALA A 869 -27.12 38.62 2.65
C ALA A 869 -27.34 38.11 4.10
N SER A 870 -27.00 36.86 4.39
CA SER A 870 -27.06 36.27 5.75
C SER A 870 -25.99 36.83 6.71
N LEU A 871 -24.97 37.53 6.21
CA LEU A 871 -23.99 38.26 7.02
C LEU A 871 -24.48 39.66 7.44
N TYR A 872 -25.30 40.32 6.61
CA TYR A 872 -25.86 41.65 6.91
C TYR A 872 -27.31 41.61 7.42
N THR A 873 -28.03 40.51 7.23
CA THR A 873 -29.35 40.26 7.84
C THR A 873 -29.20 39.17 8.90
N SER A 874 -29.61 39.46 10.14
CA SER A 874 -29.34 38.64 11.33
C SER A 874 -30.24 37.40 11.46
N HIS A 875 -30.43 36.66 10.36
CA HIS A 875 -31.33 35.51 10.28
C HIS A 875 -30.54 34.19 10.13
N PRO A 876 -30.40 33.38 11.20
CA PRO A 876 -29.54 32.19 11.21
C PRO A 876 -30.23 30.99 10.52
N ALA A 877 -30.29 31.02 9.19
CA ALA A 877 -31.00 30.03 8.37
C ALA A 877 -30.12 29.24 7.37
N ASP A 878 -28.85 29.60 7.21
CA ASP A 878 -27.93 28.96 6.25
C ASP A 878 -26.81 28.18 6.96
N SER A 879 -26.87 26.85 6.89
CA SER A 879 -25.85 25.93 7.38
C SER A 879 -24.51 25.99 6.62
N GLY A 880 -24.42 26.81 5.57
CA GLY A 880 -23.19 27.10 4.82
C GLY A 880 -22.34 28.22 5.40
N LEU A 881 -22.86 29.05 6.33
CA LEU A 881 -22.08 30.09 6.99
C LEU A 881 -21.30 29.51 8.18
N THR A 882 -20.15 28.91 7.91
CA THR A 882 -19.22 28.45 8.97
C THR A 882 -18.43 29.62 9.57
N LEU A 883 -17.93 29.44 10.79
CA LEU A 883 -17.11 30.45 11.47
C LEU A 883 -15.87 30.80 10.63
N ASP A 884 -15.17 29.79 10.10
CA ASP A 884 -13.97 29.98 9.27
C ASP A 884 -14.26 30.77 8.00
N LEU A 885 -15.40 30.50 7.34
CA LEU A 885 -15.84 31.25 6.16
C LEU A 885 -16.16 32.71 6.52
N SER A 886 -16.77 32.96 7.68
CA SER A 886 -17.03 34.34 8.14
C SER A 886 -15.74 35.10 8.48
N LEU A 887 -14.74 34.44 9.06
CA LEU A 887 -13.42 35.02 9.35
C LEU A 887 -12.64 35.30 8.05
N GLU A 888 -12.73 34.41 7.06
CA GLU A 888 -12.10 34.57 5.76
C GLU A 888 -12.74 35.69 4.92
N ILE A 889 -14.07 35.85 4.99
CA ILE A 889 -14.78 36.99 4.39
C ILE A 889 -14.36 38.30 5.06
N ASN A 890 -14.26 38.34 6.40
CA ASN A 890 -13.79 39.52 7.13
C ASN A 890 -12.34 39.88 6.77
N ARG A 891 -11.42 38.91 6.68
CA ARG A 891 -10.03 39.14 6.22
C ARG A 891 -9.98 39.75 4.81
N LYS A 892 -10.79 39.23 3.88
CA LYS A 892 -10.86 39.74 2.51
C LYS A 892 -11.46 41.15 2.44
N LEU A 893 -12.51 41.43 3.22
CA LEU A 893 -13.07 42.78 3.33
C LEU A 893 -12.06 43.77 3.94
N GLN A 894 -11.33 43.35 4.98
CA GLN A 894 -10.27 44.17 5.59
C GLN A 894 -9.15 44.46 4.59
N ALA A 895 -8.64 43.46 3.86
CA ALA A 895 -7.59 43.67 2.85
C ALA A 895 -8.03 44.63 1.73
N VAL A 896 -9.30 44.53 1.27
CA VAL A 896 -9.88 45.47 0.30
C VAL A 896 -10.01 46.89 0.88
N LEU A 897 -10.36 47.02 2.17
CA LEU A 897 -10.47 48.30 2.85
C LEU A 897 -9.10 48.96 3.06
N GLU A 898 -8.07 48.17 3.41
CA GLU A 898 -6.67 48.61 3.54
C GLU A 898 -6.09 49.07 2.20
N ASP A 899 -6.29 48.31 1.12
CA ASP A 899 -5.91 48.71 -0.25
C ASP A 899 -6.67 49.97 -0.71
N THR A 900 -7.96 50.08 -0.40
CA THR A 900 -8.78 51.28 -0.73
C THR A 900 -8.33 52.51 0.06
N LEU A 901 -7.94 52.35 1.32
CA LEU A 901 -7.34 53.41 2.15
C LEU A 901 -5.97 53.82 1.63
N LEU A 902 -5.11 52.86 1.30
CA LEU A 902 -3.79 53.10 0.72
C LEU A 902 -3.91 53.89 -0.60
N LYS A 903 -4.79 53.45 -1.51
CA LYS A 903 -5.11 54.17 -2.75
C LYS A 903 -5.64 55.59 -2.50
N ASN A 904 -6.48 55.78 -1.49
CA ASN A 904 -6.95 57.12 -1.09
C ASN A 904 -5.83 58.02 -0.53
N ILE A 905 -4.92 57.47 0.27
CA ILE A 905 -3.75 58.19 0.79
C ILE A 905 -2.82 58.59 -0.37
N THR A 906 -2.54 57.66 -1.28
CA THR A 906 -1.75 57.89 -2.51
C THR A 906 -2.41 58.95 -3.41
N LEU A 907 -3.72 58.88 -3.65
CA LEU A 907 -4.46 59.90 -4.40
C LEU A 907 -4.42 61.27 -3.72
N LYS A 908 -4.59 61.35 -2.39
CA LYS A 908 -4.42 62.61 -1.63
C LYS A 908 -2.99 63.15 -1.72
N PHE A 909 -1.97 62.30 -1.74
CA PHE A 909 -0.58 62.71 -1.92
C PHE A 909 -0.31 63.25 -3.35
N PHE A 910 -0.84 62.58 -4.38
CA PHE A 910 -0.77 63.08 -5.76
C PHE A 910 -1.53 64.40 -5.93
N LEU A 911 -2.73 64.54 -5.37
CA LEU A 911 -3.50 65.79 -5.38
C LEU A 911 -2.77 66.94 -4.68
N LYS A 912 -2.18 66.70 -3.50
CA LYS A 912 -1.32 67.68 -2.82
C LYS A 912 -0.12 68.09 -3.69
N THR A 913 0.57 67.11 -4.27
CA THR A 913 1.72 67.36 -5.16
C THR A 913 1.33 68.15 -6.41
N LEU A 914 0.17 67.84 -7.00
CA LEU A 914 -0.38 68.57 -8.15
C LEU A 914 -0.75 70.01 -7.76
N ALA A 915 -1.38 70.21 -6.60
CA ALA A 915 -1.71 71.53 -6.07
C ALA A 915 -0.45 72.37 -5.83
N THR A 916 0.59 71.84 -5.17
CA THR A 916 1.87 72.53 -4.99
C THR A 916 2.52 72.90 -6.33
N ARG A 917 2.48 72.00 -7.33
CA ARG A 917 2.96 72.29 -8.70
C ARG A 917 2.15 73.39 -9.36
N LEU A 918 0.82 73.36 -9.27
CA LEU A 918 -0.06 74.40 -9.81
C LEU A 918 0.19 75.76 -9.14
N SER A 919 0.35 75.82 -7.81
CA SER A 919 0.73 77.04 -7.10
C SER A 919 2.10 77.57 -7.55
N SER A 920 3.11 76.71 -7.70
CA SER A 920 4.43 77.14 -8.20
C SER A 920 4.38 77.64 -9.65
N LEU A 921 3.50 77.06 -10.49
CA LEU A 921 3.27 77.50 -11.86
C LEU A 921 2.50 78.83 -11.92
N ALA A 922 1.54 79.04 -11.01
CA ALA A 922 0.84 80.30 -10.85
C ALA A 922 1.79 81.42 -10.41
N VAL A 923 2.66 81.18 -9.42
CA VAL A 923 3.71 82.12 -8.99
C VAL A 923 4.67 82.44 -10.15
N ARG A 924 5.13 81.43 -10.90
CA ARG A 924 5.97 81.67 -12.10
C ARG A 924 5.26 82.48 -13.18
N LYS A 925 3.96 82.23 -13.43
CA LYS A 925 3.16 83.02 -14.37
C LYS A 925 2.97 84.46 -13.88
N TYR A 926 2.74 84.67 -12.59
CA TYR A 926 2.60 86.00 -11.99
C TYR A 926 3.90 86.81 -12.11
N PHE A 927 5.05 86.23 -11.74
CA PHE A 927 6.37 86.86 -11.95
C PHE A 927 6.64 87.17 -13.43
N SER A 928 6.34 86.24 -14.34
CA SER A 928 6.52 86.47 -15.78
C SER A 928 5.62 87.60 -16.31
N TRP A 929 4.36 87.67 -15.84
CA TRP A 929 3.44 88.76 -16.18
C TRP A 929 3.92 90.11 -15.61
N GLN A 930 4.40 90.13 -14.38
CA GLN A 930 4.94 91.34 -13.72
C GLN A 930 6.21 91.86 -14.41
N ILE A 931 7.09 90.97 -14.89
CA ILE A 931 8.25 91.31 -15.72
C ILE A 931 7.78 91.87 -17.08
N CYS A 932 6.82 91.24 -17.75
CA CYS A 932 6.23 91.77 -18.99
C CYS A 932 5.55 93.14 -18.83
N ALA A 933 4.85 93.37 -17.71
CA ALA A 933 4.24 94.65 -17.37
C ALA A 933 5.32 95.73 -17.15
N SER A 934 6.40 95.40 -16.43
CA SER A 934 7.54 96.29 -16.21
C SER A 934 8.30 96.62 -17.51
N CYS A 935 8.43 95.64 -18.42
CA CYS A 935 8.99 95.88 -19.75
C CYS A 935 8.06 96.73 -20.64
N SER A 936 6.74 96.59 -20.52
CA SER A 936 5.77 97.41 -21.24
C SER A 936 5.75 98.85 -20.72
N LEU A 937 5.81 99.06 -19.41
CA LEU A 937 5.96 100.41 -18.84
C LEU A 937 7.26 101.09 -19.32
N ASN A 938 8.40 100.39 -19.27
CA ASN A 938 9.67 100.89 -19.80
C ASN A 938 9.71 101.07 -21.34
N LYS A 939 8.66 100.67 -22.06
CA LYS A 939 8.44 100.97 -23.48
C LYS A 939 7.43 102.11 -23.72
N LEU A 940 6.71 102.56 -22.69
CA LEU A 940 5.85 103.75 -22.72
C LEU A 940 6.53 105.00 -22.16
N THR A 941 7.65 104.84 -21.43
CA THR A 941 8.48 105.93 -20.88
C THR A 941 9.72 106.23 -21.73
N LYS A 942 9.72 105.80 -23.00
CA LYS A 942 10.72 106.10 -24.04
C LYS A 942 10.02 106.51 -25.33
#